data_AF-A0A4Y7TNQ6-F1
#
_entry.id   AF-A0A4Y7TNQ6-F1
#
_cell.length_a   1.000
_cell.length_b   1.000
_cell.length_c   1.000
_cell.angle_alpha   90.00
_cell.angle_beta   90.00
_cell.angle_gamma   90.00
#
_symmetry.space_group_name_H-M   'P 1'
#
loop_
_entity.id
_entity.type
_entity.pdbx_description
1 polymer ?
#
loop_
_entity_poly.entity_id
_entity_poly.type
_entity_poly.pdbx_seq_one_letter_code
_entity_poly.pdbx_strand_id
1 'polypeptide(L)'
;MSLNSGGARIRKGPLPPSNSPSWANDAAKGPEASISKNTQFKLTAACLVFLSAWFAWTLSGPAGSSFLSGTATPRQPSFSFQQQQDILGRCAAFRTPPGPASNFLGRDKSDRFEPGTNATLIRNAWIWTGQENGTVSYRGDILLDQGIVKAIGDIPARTIEDTKNLTTVDADGKWVTPGLVDMHSHLGILSSPILGGAVDLDSTKGPILPYLRAVDGLNTHDVGFQIAMAGGVTTVQVLPGSNNAIGGQSFFVKLRPTSDRSAVSMIVDPPTSLTGESPGWRAPTRWRHMKQACGENLRRYGNRMDTMWSFRSAYAQAAKVKAAQDLYCEKAEAGLWDTLDPAFPEDLRWEMLVDVLRGKVKISNHCYEAVDLDALVRLTNEFKFHIASFHHAAEAWLVPDVLKRMWGGIPTVALFATNYRFKREAFRGSEFAPRVLADEGIPVVLKSDHPVINSRYLAYEAQQAHYFGLPSHLALAAITSTPATTAGLAHRIGILQKGADADVVLWDSHPLNFGATPMKVWIDGLLQIPVPSKDGVDIPVEVGKGKEGDRWRRVPSVPNWDKEREEALRWEGLPPLPGRSSRSDRVVFTNVKSLWTRTKEGKIQQGLGNGSAAVNDAESLQTLVFVKGKLSCIDSTCSAEELVGSKTLDLQGGSISPGLMTYGSTLGLGEIMGEPSTQDGDLADALTGNVPRLMDDVGGLVRAVDTLVFQTRDALTAYRSGVTLATSSLAKPVYLNGPGSRFLSGLSVAFRTGSSHAMEKGAIVQDVVALHVVLGRAQPMVGGGVSVSTQMAALRRLLYGWESQDKETGHWFRKAAEGVIPLVIEVDSADIMASLLILKADVEDRIGSRMRMVFAGAAEAHLLAREISTSEVGVILNPARPYPMVWDQRRILPGPPLTNDTALVKLLEEGVVVGLGIRSSWEARHARYDANWASLESNGRIREDQAYALVTTDLENLLGIRDIGEETADLVATQGGGLFDQSSKVVGVVSAQRGYVEVF
;
A
#
# COMPACT_ATOMS: atom_id res chain seq x y z
N MET A 1 -59.35 8.54 6.83
CA MET A 1 -60.37 8.25 5.80
C MET A 1 -59.92 6.98 5.07
N SER A 2 -60.60 5.85 5.32
CA SER A 2 -61.67 5.29 4.48
C SER A 2 -61.10 4.70 3.18
N LEU A 3 -60.68 3.42 3.12
CA LEU A 3 -61.47 2.16 3.09
C LEU A 3 -62.42 1.99 1.89
N ASN A 4 -62.29 0.81 1.25
CA ASN A 4 -63.29 -0.02 0.57
C ASN A 4 -63.90 0.42 -0.79
N SER A 5 -64.39 -0.48 -1.67
CA SER A 5 -64.11 -1.93 -1.91
C SER A 5 -64.98 -2.54 -3.03
N GLY A 6 -64.46 -3.53 -3.78
CA GLY A 6 -65.24 -4.61 -4.46
C GLY A 6 -65.83 -4.29 -5.85
N GLY A 7 -66.10 -5.23 -6.77
CA GLY A 7 -65.98 -6.71 -6.84
C GLY A 7 -66.78 -7.22 -8.07
N ALA A 8 -66.74 -8.45 -8.61
CA ALA A 8 -66.02 -9.73 -8.40
C ALA A 8 -66.13 -10.57 -9.73
N ARG A 9 -65.53 -11.75 -9.98
CA ARG A 9 -65.90 -13.10 -9.46
C ARG A 9 -64.99 -14.23 -10.05
N ILE A 10 -64.59 -15.19 -9.21
CA ILE A 10 -64.73 -16.69 -9.32
C ILE A 10 -64.34 -17.36 -10.69
N ARG A 11 -63.42 -18.36 -10.81
CA ARG A 11 -63.39 -19.73 -10.18
C ARG A 11 -61.99 -20.43 -10.28
N LYS A 12 -61.78 -21.57 -9.61
CA LYS A 12 -60.49 -22.33 -9.45
C LYS A 12 -60.20 -23.42 -10.52
N GLY A 13 -58.92 -23.83 -10.67
CA GLY A 13 -58.45 -25.10 -11.28
C GLY A 13 -56.91 -25.34 -11.09
N PRO A 14 -56.38 -26.59 -10.95
CA PRO A 14 -54.95 -26.86 -10.60
C PRO A 14 -54.07 -27.58 -11.67
N LEU A 15 -52.77 -27.74 -11.34
CA LEU A 15 -51.63 -28.34 -12.10
C LEU A 15 -51.77 -29.84 -12.47
N PRO A 16 -51.01 -30.37 -13.46
CA PRO A 16 -49.89 -31.32 -13.19
C PRO A 16 -48.69 -31.25 -14.23
N PRO A 17 -47.69 -32.19 -14.23
CA PRO A 17 -46.32 -31.98 -14.79
C PRO A 17 -45.90 -32.90 -15.98
N SER A 18 -44.60 -32.97 -16.34
CA SER A 18 -44.06 -33.81 -17.45
C SER A 18 -42.74 -34.56 -17.14
N ASN A 19 -42.61 -35.80 -17.63
CA ASN A 19 -41.45 -36.72 -17.52
C ASN A 19 -40.69 -36.93 -18.86
N SER A 20 -39.49 -37.53 -18.77
CA SER A 20 -38.61 -38.09 -19.83
C SER A 20 -39.21 -39.35 -20.55
N PRO A 21 -38.67 -39.96 -21.66
CA PRO A 21 -37.32 -40.59 -21.77
C PRO A 21 -36.66 -40.63 -23.21
N SER A 22 -35.91 -41.71 -23.54
CA SER A 22 -34.73 -41.81 -24.44
C SER A 22 -34.89 -42.65 -25.75
N TRP A 23 -33.81 -42.76 -26.57
CA TRP A 23 -33.28 -43.89 -27.44
C TRP A 23 -32.25 -43.31 -28.49
N ALA A 24 -31.03 -43.84 -28.76
CA ALA A 24 -30.55 -45.01 -29.55
C ALA A 24 -30.71 -44.86 -31.11
N ASN A 25 -29.79 -45.25 -32.04
CA ASN A 25 -28.45 -45.89 -32.00
C ASN A 25 -27.65 -45.77 -33.36
N ASP A 26 -26.36 -46.20 -33.42
CA ASP A 26 -25.53 -46.66 -34.60
C ASP A 26 -25.15 -45.70 -35.79
N ALA A 27 -24.08 -45.88 -36.62
CA ALA A 27 -22.75 -46.54 -36.51
C ALA A 27 -21.80 -46.25 -37.73
N ALA A 28 -20.48 -46.46 -37.54
CA ALA A 28 -19.48 -47.06 -38.48
C ALA A 28 -18.52 -46.25 -39.44
N LYS A 29 -17.26 -46.77 -39.48
CA LYS A 29 -16.16 -46.76 -40.50
C LYS A 29 -15.08 -45.64 -40.56
N GLY A 30 -13.80 -46.08 -40.46
CA GLY A 30 -12.57 -45.41 -40.98
C GLY A 30 -12.17 -45.97 -42.38
N PRO A 31 -10.87 -46.05 -42.81
CA PRO A 31 -9.64 -46.19 -41.98
C PRO A 31 -8.33 -45.51 -42.53
N GLU A 32 -7.17 -45.90 -41.94
CA GLU A 32 -5.77 -45.88 -42.47
C GLU A 32 -5.00 -44.56 -42.73
N ALA A 33 -3.64 -44.47 -42.71
CA ALA A 33 -2.56 -45.13 -41.94
C ALA A 33 -1.16 -44.56 -42.36
N SER A 34 -0.20 -44.36 -41.44
CA SER A 34 1.30 -44.36 -41.65
C SER A 34 2.05 -43.90 -40.37
N ILE A 35 2.56 -44.81 -39.51
CA ILE A 35 3.98 -45.27 -39.37
C ILE A 35 4.91 -44.23 -38.66
N SER A 36 5.12 -44.30 -37.33
CA SER A 36 6.13 -45.09 -36.55
C SER A 36 7.45 -44.31 -36.27
N LYS A 37 8.17 -44.43 -35.12
CA LYS A 37 8.31 -45.57 -34.18
C LYS A 37 8.91 -45.17 -32.80
N ASN A 38 8.42 -45.80 -31.72
CA ASN A 38 9.12 -46.27 -30.49
C ASN A 38 9.85 -45.26 -29.54
N THR A 39 9.97 -45.50 -28.22
CA THR A 39 9.94 -46.80 -27.50
C THR A 39 9.44 -46.72 -26.03
N GLN A 40 8.42 -47.53 -25.67
CA GLN A 40 8.20 -48.29 -24.41
C GLN A 40 8.25 -47.63 -22.99
N PHE A 41 7.68 -48.20 -21.90
CA PHE A 41 6.98 -49.49 -21.65
C PHE A 41 5.70 -49.27 -20.77
N LYS A 42 4.91 -50.34 -20.53
CA LYS A 42 3.48 -50.30 -20.16
C LYS A 42 3.13 -50.61 -18.68
N LEU A 43 1.90 -50.24 -18.31
CA LEU A 43 1.09 -50.84 -17.23
C LEU A 43 0.41 -52.17 -17.74
N THR A 44 -0.49 -52.91 -17.07
CA THR A 44 -1.38 -52.70 -15.90
C THR A 44 -1.91 -54.07 -15.38
N ALA A 45 -2.72 -54.03 -14.30
CA ALA A 45 -3.88 -54.91 -13.99
C ALA A 45 -3.63 -56.24 -13.23
N ALA A 46 -4.55 -56.76 -12.40
CA ALA A 46 -5.73 -56.23 -11.68
C ALA A 46 -6.26 -57.32 -10.71
N CYS A 47 -7.22 -57.00 -9.83
CA CYS A 47 -8.41 -57.80 -9.44
C CYS A 47 -8.88 -57.61 -7.98
N LEU A 48 -10.09 -58.11 -7.70
CA LEU A 48 -11.00 -57.76 -6.60
C LEU A 48 -11.45 -59.00 -5.78
N VAL A 49 -12.00 -58.74 -4.58
CA VAL A 49 -13.10 -59.50 -3.89
C VAL A 49 -12.79 -60.72 -2.97
N PHE A 50 -12.99 -60.46 -1.65
CA PHE A 50 -13.62 -61.27 -0.56
C PHE A 50 -13.01 -62.54 0.12
N LEU A 51 -13.14 -62.50 1.46
CA LEU A 51 -13.54 -63.55 2.45
C LEU A 51 -12.57 -64.54 3.15
N SER A 52 -12.73 -64.54 4.49
CA SER A 52 -12.74 -65.65 5.49
C SER A 52 -11.48 -66.47 5.87
N ALA A 53 -10.98 -66.16 7.08
CA ALA A 53 -11.03 -66.98 8.31
C ALA A 53 -10.12 -68.22 8.53
N TRP A 54 -10.00 -68.55 9.83
CA TRP A 54 -9.38 -69.73 10.50
C TRP A 54 -7.85 -69.79 10.64
N PHE A 55 -7.39 -69.86 11.90
CA PHE A 55 -6.65 -71.02 12.42
C PHE A 55 -6.83 -71.16 13.94
N ALA A 56 -6.73 -72.37 14.47
CA ALA A 56 -6.97 -72.72 15.88
C ALA A 56 -5.99 -73.79 16.39
N TRP A 57 -5.96 -73.98 17.72
CA TRP A 57 -5.31 -75.08 18.47
C TRP A 57 -3.76 -75.04 18.55
N THR A 58 -3.07 -75.45 19.64
CA THR A 58 -3.46 -76.12 20.92
C THR A 58 -2.53 -75.83 22.11
N LEU A 59 -3.12 -75.75 23.31
CA LEU A 59 -2.70 -76.33 24.63
C LEU A 59 -1.21 -76.54 24.99
N SER A 60 -0.79 -75.95 26.12
CA SER A 60 -0.31 -76.70 27.31
C SER A 60 -0.25 -75.80 28.56
N GLY A 61 -0.65 -76.33 29.73
CA GLY A 61 -0.44 -75.70 31.05
C GLY A 61 0.93 -76.07 31.66
N PRO A 62 1.26 -75.58 32.87
CA PRO A 62 0.58 -76.09 34.07
C PRO A 62 0.17 -75.01 35.11
N ALA A 63 -0.38 -75.48 36.23
CA ALA A 63 -1.11 -74.67 37.22
C ALA A 63 -0.26 -74.20 38.42
N GLY A 64 -0.80 -73.23 39.17
CA GLY A 64 -0.65 -73.19 40.63
C GLY A 64 -0.11 -71.88 41.23
N SER A 65 -1.00 -71.01 41.71
CA SER A 65 -0.98 -70.50 43.10
C SER A 65 -2.14 -69.52 43.36
N SER A 66 -2.80 -69.70 44.50
CA SER A 66 -3.92 -68.86 44.94
C SER A 66 -3.40 -67.62 45.66
N PHE A 67 -3.77 -66.41 45.23
CA PHE A 67 -3.62 -65.21 46.07
C PHE A 67 -4.81 -64.24 45.95
N LEU A 68 -5.47 -64.09 47.09
CA LEU A 68 -6.27 -62.96 47.59
C LEU A 68 -6.75 -61.91 46.58
N SER A 69 -8.08 -61.79 46.48
CA SER A 69 -8.78 -60.61 45.96
C SER A 69 -8.55 -59.40 46.87
N GLY A 70 -7.40 -58.76 46.75
CA GLY A 70 -7.17 -57.43 47.27
C GLY A 70 -7.97 -56.41 46.46
N THR A 71 -8.95 -55.75 47.08
CA THR A 71 -9.56 -54.54 46.52
C THR A 71 -8.49 -53.44 46.47
N ALA A 72 -7.80 -53.35 45.34
CA ALA A 72 -6.95 -52.21 45.04
C ALA A 72 -7.86 -50.98 44.92
N THR A 73 -7.93 -50.19 45.99
CA THR A 73 -8.43 -48.82 45.91
C THR A 73 -7.66 -48.12 44.79
N PRO A 74 -8.34 -47.43 43.85
CA PRO A 74 -7.63 -46.69 42.82
C PRO A 74 -6.73 -45.68 43.53
N ARG A 75 -5.41 -45.77 43.29
CA ARG A 75 -4.47 -44.77 43.79
C ARG A 75 -4.89 -43.43 43.20
N GLN A 76 -5.40 -42.55 44.05
CA GLN A 76 -5.59 -41.14 43.72
C GLN A 76 -4.25 -40.60 43.17
N PRO A 77 -4.26 -39.78 42.10
CA PRO A 77 -3.05 -39.20 41.55
C PRO A 77 -2.48 -38.18 42.54
N SER A 78 -1.52 -38.60 43.36
CA SER A 78 -0.87 -37.72 44.33
C SER A 78 0.05 -36.72 43.60
N PHE A 79 -0.41 -35.49 43.41
CA PHE A 79 0.41 -34.40 42.91
C PHE A 79 1.61 -34.18 43.85
N SER A 80 2.83 -34.30 43.33
CA SER A 80 4.04 -33.97 44.09
C SER A 80 4.06 -32.49 44.45
N PHE A 81 4.78 -32.12 45.52
CA PHE A 81 4.91 -30.73 45.96
C PHE A 81 5.38 -29.80 44.82
N GLN A 82 6.29 -30.27 43.96
CA GLN A 82 6.74 -29.51 42.80
C GLN A 82 5.59 -29.24 41.80
N GLN A 83 4.82 -30.28 41.44
CA GLN A 83 3.66 -30.12 40.56
C GLN A 83 2.61 -29.18 41.16
N GLN A 84 2.38 -29.23 42.48
CA GLN A 84 1.49 -28.30 43.17
C GLN A 84 1.97 -26.85 43.06
N GLN A 85 3.27 -26.59 43.27
CA GLN A 85 3.86 -25.26 43.09
C GLN A 85 3.81 -24.77 41.65
N ASP A 86 4.03 -25.65 40.66
CA ASP A 86 3.96 -25.31 39.25
C ASP A 86 2.52 -24.99 38.81
N ILE A 87 1.53 -25.74 39.29
CA ILE A 87 0.10 -25.46 39.07
C ILE A 87 -0.29 -24.11 39.70
N LEU A 88 0.04 -23.88 40.97
CA LEU A 88 -0.26 -22.60 41.65
C LEU A 88 0.44 -21.42 40.97
N GLY A 89 1.69 -21.60 40.53
CA GLY A 89 2.43 -20.63 39.74
C GLY A 89 1.70 -20.29 38.45
N ARG A 90 1.32 -21.31 37.66
CA ARG A 90 0.55 -21.14 36.41
C ARG A 90 -0.77 -20.42 36.65
N CYS A 91 -1.49 -20.76 37.72
CA CYS A 91 -2.74 -20.11 38.11
C CYS A 91 -2.57 -18.63 38.47
N ALA A 92 -1.53 -18.30 39.26
CA ALA A 92 -1.17 -16.91 39.54
C ALA A 92 -0.81 -16.15 38.24
N ALA A 93 -0.02 -16.76 37.35
CA ALA A 93 0.38 -16.16 36.09
C ALA A 93 -0.81 -15.79 35.18
N PHE A 94 -1.94 -16.51 35.23
CA PHE A 94 -3.15 -16.14 34.47
C PHE A 94 -3.77 -14.81 34.93
N ARG A 95 -3.56 -14.41 36.20
CA ARG A 95 -4.10 -13.18 36.79
C ARG A 95 -3.15 -11.97 36.63
N THR A 96 -1.88 -12.21 36.29
CA THR A 96 -0.88 -11.15 36.07
C THR A 96 -1.15 -10.39 34.75
N PRO A 97 -1.35 -9.06 34.78
CA PRO A 97 -1.51 -8.25 33.57
C PRO A 97 -0.19 -8.14 32.79
N PRO A 98 -0.21 -8.10 31.44
CA PRO A 98 1.02 -7.98 30.67
C PRO A 98 1.59 -6.56 30.71
N GLY A 99 2.92 -6.47 30.67
CA GLY A 99 3.65 -5.22 30.62
C GLY A 99 5.13 -5.37 31.00
N PRO A 100 5.92 -4.30 30.82
CA PRO A 100 7.29 -4.26 31.31
C PRO A 100 7.36 -4.33 32.83
N ALA A 101 8.52 -4.76 33.35
CA ALA A 101 8.84 -4.56 34.76
C ALA A 101 8.84 -3.07 35.12
N SER A 102 8.43 -2.71 36.35
CA SER A 102 8.32 -1.32 36.79
C SER A 102 9.64 -0.54 36.75
N ASN A 103 10.78 -1.23 36.76
CA ASN A 103 12.12 -0.66 36.65
C ASN A 103 12.75 -0.78 35.25
N PHE A 104 11.99 -1.14 34.20
CA PHE A 104 12.54 -1.42 32.86
C PHE A 104 13.42 -0.28 32.31
N LEU A 105 12.98 0.97 32.43
CA LEU A 105 13.72 2.15 31.95
C LEU A 105 14.98 2.47 32.76
N GLY A 106 15.14 1.83 33.93
CA GLY A 106 16.36 1.88 34.73
C GLY A 106 17.45 0.92 34.25
N ARG A 107 17.22 0.13 33.18
CA ARG A 107 18.22 -0.79 32.62
C ARG A 107 19.44 -0.03 32.10
N ASP A 108 20.63 -0.60 32.33
CA ASP A 108 21.87 -0.02 31.81
C ASP A 108 22.21 -0.42 30.38
N LYS A 109 21.57 -1.48 29.87
CA LYS A 109 21.84 -2.14 28.60
C LYS A 109 20.58 -2.79 28.02
N SER A 110 20.49 -2.86 26.70
CA SER A 110 19.44 -3.60 25.98
C SER A 110 19.72 -5.11 25.98
N ASP A 111 18.67 -5.89 26.16
CA ASP A 111 18.61 -7.34 25.89
C ASP A 111 18.94 -7.68 24.43
N ARG A 112 18.78 -6.70 23.53
CA ARG A 112 19.06 -6.82 22.09
C ARG A 112 20.42 -6.26 21.66
N PHE A 113 21.29 -5.88 22.60
CA PHE A 113 22.60 -5.28 22.28
C PHE A 113 23.59 -6.28 21.68
N GLU A 114 24.03 -6.02 20.44
CA GLU A 114 25.13 -6.76 19.82
C GLU A 114 26.49 -6.30 20.40
N PRO A 115 27.32 -7.22 20.95
CA PRO A 115 28.67 -6.89 21.42
C PRO A 115 29.53 -6.28 20.31
N GLY A 116 30.29 -5.23 20.65
CA GLY A 116 31.14 -4.49 19.69
C GLY A 116 30.45 -3.29 19.02
N THR A 117 29.17 -3.05 19.28
CA THR A 117 28.49 -1.80 18.89
C THR A 117 29.13 -0.61 19.60
N ASN A 118 29.58 0.38 18.83
CA ASN A 118 30.11 1.65 19.35
C ASN A 118 28.99 2.52 19.96
N ALA A 119 29.32 3.30 20.98
CA ALA A 119 28.44 4.37 21.44
C ALA A 119 28.36 5.47 20.36
N THR A 120 27.22 6.16 20.25
CA THR A 120 27.01 7.27 19.31
C THR A 120 26.49 8.50 20.03
N LEU A 121 27.19 9.63 19.92
CA LEU A 121 26.71 10.95 20.32
C LEU A 121 26.24 11.72 19.07
N ILE A 122 24.94 11.95 18.97
CA ILE A 122 24.35 12.84 17.96
C ILE A 122 24.28 14.24 18.58
N ARG A 123 24.94 15.24 17.99
CA ARG A 123 25.04 16.59 18.53
C ARG A 123 24.14 17.59 17.81
N ASN A 124 23.75 18.66 18.50
CA ASN A 124 23.13 19.86 17.91
C ASN A 124 21.88 19.52 17.06
N ALA A 125 21.01 18.66 17.58
CA ALA A 125 19.79 18.22 16.92
C ALA A 125 18.54 18.98 17.42
N TRP A 126 17.51 19.06 16.58
CA TRP A 126 16.12 19.21 17.01
C TRP A 126 15.53 17.83 17.23
N ILE A 127 15.23 17.49 18.49
CA ILE A 127 14.93 16.13 18.93
C ILE A 127 13.44 16.04 19.23
N TRP A 128 12.67 15.45 18.33
CA TRP A 128 11.27 15.11 18.58
C TRP A 128 11.20 13.77 19.32
N THR A 129 10.54 13.69 20.47
CA THR A 129 10.63 12.49 21.32
C THR A 129 9.46 11.52 21.24
N GLY A 130 8.33 11.92 20.66
CA GLY A 130 7.09 11.14 20.65
C GLY A 130 6.37 11.03 22.00
N GLN A 131 6.93 11.58 23.09
CA GLN A 131 6.26 11.65 24.39
C GLN A 131 5.06 12.63 24.33
N GLU A 132 4.08 12.43 25.22
CA GLU A 132 2.87 13.27 25.37
C GLU A 132 2.16 13.56 24.03
N ASN A 133 1.83 12.51 23.28
CA ASN A 133 1.23 12.60 21.93
C ASN A 133 2.08 13.40 20.91
N GLY A 134 3.38 13.51 21.14
CA GLY A 134 4.32 14.16 20.23
C GLY A 134 4.53 15.66 20.47
N THR A 135 4.13 16.20 21.61
CA THR A 135 4.33 17.63 21.95
C THR A 135 5.74 17.91 22.48
N VAL A 136 6.41 16.92 23.08
CA VAL A 136 7.72 17.09 23.72
C VAL A 136 8.85 17.02 22.70
N SER A 137 9.57 18.14 22.56
CA SER A 137 10.78 18.25 21.73
C SER A 137 11.89 19.02 22.45
N TYR A 138 13.14 18.64 22.18
CA TYR A 138 14.34 19.27 22.76
C TYR A 138 15.23 19.85 21.67
N ARG A 139 16.11 20.78 22.03
CA ARG A 139 17.29 21.14 21.25
C ARG A 139 18.54 20.77 22.05
N GLY A 140 19.43 19.97 21.48
CA GLY A 140 20.61 19.47 22.19
C GLY A 140 21.17 18.19 21.58
N ASP A 141 21.73 17.35 22.42
CA ASP A 141 22.45 16.13 22.03
C ASP A 141 21.65 14.85 22.39
N ILE A 142 21.99 13.72 21.79
CA ILE A 142 21.49 12.38 22.13
C ILE A 142 22.69 11.43 22.28
N LEU A 143 22.80 10.74 23.40
CA LEU A 143 23.78 9.68 23.61
C LEU A 143 23.12 8.30 23.50
N LEU A 144 23.58 7.50 22.55
CA LEU A 144 23.22 6.10 22.36
C LEU A 144 24.37 5.21 22.84
N ASP A 145 24.12 4.31 23.78
CA ASP A 145 25.10 3.34 24.26
C ASP A 145 24.38 2.08 24.77
N GLN A 146 25.06 0.93 24.73
CA GLN A 146 24.53 -0.38 25.15
C GLN A 146 23.16 -0.73 24.52
N GLY A 147 22.89 -0.22 23.32
CA GLY A 147 21.65 -0.44 22.56
C GLY A 147 20.43 0.30 23.10
N ILE A 148 20.64 1.26 24.00
CA ILE A 148 19.58 2.11 24.58
C ILE A 148 19.90 3.60 24.39
N VAL A 149 18.86 4.43 24.43
CA VAL A 149 19.05 5.88 24.58
C VAL A 149 19.50 6.13 26.02
N LYS A 150 20.72 6.64 26.22
CA LYS A 150 21.34 6.79 27.54
C LYS A 150 21.13 8.19 28.14
N ALA A 151 21.15 9.22 27.31
CA ALA A 151 20.84 10.62 27.66
C ALA A 151 20.32 11.41 26.45
N ILE A 152 19.56 12.48 26.71
CA ILE A 152 18.93 13.37 25.71
C ILE A 152 18.97 14.80 26.25
N GLY A 153 19.18 15.79 25.37
CA GLY A 153 19.11 17.22 25.69
C GLY A 153 20.47 17.79 26.07
N ASP A 154 20.56 18.42 27.23
CA ASP A 154 21.83 18.89 27.80
C ASP A 154 22.53 17.71 28.51
N ILE A 155 23.58 17.17 27.90
CA ILE A 155 24.29 15.98 28.37
C ILE A 155 25.60 16.43 29.06
N PRO A 156 25.80 16.14 30.36
CA PRO A 156 27.00 16.54 31.07
C PRO A 156 28.28 16.05 30.38
N ALA A 157 29.27 16.94 30.22
CA ALA A 157 30.54 16.63 29.57
C ALA A 157 31.21 15.36 30.12
N ARG A 158 31.19 15.18 31.44
CA ARG A 158 31.69 13.97 32.10
C ARG A 158 31.01 12.68 31.63
N THR A 159 29.71 12.68 31.36
CA THR A 159 28.99 11.51 30.82
C THR A 159 29.50 11.15 29.41
N ILE A 160 29.89 12.15 28.62
CA ILE A 160 30.48 11.97 27.30
C ILE A 160 31.92 11.45 27.43
N GLU A 161 32.72 12.03 28.33
CA GLU A 161 34.12 11.64 28.61
C GLU A 161 34.25 10.21 29.18
N ASP A 162 33.33 9.81 30.07
CA ASP A 162 33.27 8.46 30.65
C ASP A 162 32.79 7.39 29.63
N THR A 163 32.26 7.79 28.46
CA THR A 163 31.73 6.87 27.43
C THR A 163 32.85 6.36 26.51
N LYS A 164 33.01 5.04 26.46
CA LYS A 164 34.04 4.37 25.64
C LYS A 164 33.57 4.15 24.20
N ASN A 165 34.52 4.09 23.26
CA ASN A 165 34.29 3.81 21.84
C ASN A 165 33.21 4.72 21.21
N LEU A 166 33.31 6.03 21.48
CA LEU A 166 32.30 7.00 21.09
C LEU A 166 32.50 7.52 19.66
N THR A 167 31.52 7.26 18.78
CA THR A 167 31.36 7.93 17.49
C THR A 167 30.57 9.23 17.70
N THR A 168 31.04 10.35 17.17
CA THR A 168 30.29 11.63 17.20
C THR A 168 29.73 11.95 15.82
N VAL A 169 28.47 12.38 15.76
CA VAL A 169 27.77 12.84 14.55
C VAL A 169 27.16 14.21 14.84
N ASP A 170 27.48 15.23 14.06
CA ASP A 170 26.79 16.52 14.13
C ASP A 170 25.52 16.47 13.27
N ALA A 171 24.38 16.87 13.84
CA ALA A 171 23.12 16.98 13.12
C ALA A 171 22.99 18.33 12.38
N ASP A 172 23.80 19.35 12.67
CA ASP A 172 23.72 20.70 12.08
C ASP A 172 22.28 21.28 12.18
N GLY A 173 21.69 21.22 13.38
CA GLY A 173 20.34 21.72 13.62
C GLY A 173 19.23 21.02 12.82
N LYS A 174 19.48 19.80 12.31
CA LYS A 174 18.46 18.98 11.65
C LYS A 174 17.62 18.18 12.65
N TRP A 175 16.57 17.56 12.14
CA TRP A 175 15.59 16.83 12.95
C TRP A 175 16.01 15.40 13.22
N VAL A 176 15.80 14.97 14.47
CA VAL A 176 15.92 13.60 14.92
C VAL A 176 14.59 13.14 15.51
N THR A 177 14.16 11.94 15.11
CA THR A 177 12.95 11.27 15.62
C THR A 177 13.31 9.89 16.18
N PRO A 178 12.39 9.24 16.94
CA PRO A 178 12.45 7.80 17.10
C PRO A 178 12.38 7.11 15.73
N GLY A 179 12.81 5.86 15.69
CA GLY A 179 12.52 4.95 14.59
C GLY A 179 11.02 4.83 14.33
N LEU A 180 10.63 4.84 13.05
CA LEU A 180 9.22 4.73 12.66
C LEU A 180 8.72 3.29 12.88
N VAL A 181 7.44 3.16 13.24
CA VAL A 181 6.79 1.90 13.62
C VAL A 181 5.57 1.65 12.74
N ASP A 182 5.67 0.70 11.80
CA ASP A 182 4.55 0.30 10.95
C ASP A 182 3.68 -0.76 11.65
N MET A 183 2.44 -0.42 12.00
CA MET A 183 1.52 -1.37 12.65
C MET A 183 0.92 -2.40 11.66
N HIS A 184 1.14 -2.29 10.36
CA HIS A 184 0.51 -3.20 9.40
C HIS A 184 1.44 -3.50 8.24
N SER A 185 2.15 -4.62 8.34
CA SER A 185 3.09 -5.04 7.30
C SER A 185 3.04 -6.55 7.06
N HIS A 186 3.29 -6.94 5.82
CA HIS A 186 3.54 -8.33 5.44
C HIS A 186 5.01 -8.56 5.02
N LEU A 187 5.91 -7.62 5.33
CA LEU A 187 7.37 -7.82 5.18
C LEU A 187 7.82 -9.15 5.82
N GLY A 188 8.73 -9.84 5.15
CA GLY A 188 9.25 -11.15 5.55
C GLY A 188 8.32 -12.34 5.25
N ILE A 189 7.00 -12.24 5.42
CA ILE A 189 6.05 -13.32 5.05
C ILE A 189 5.53 -13.22 3.60
N LEU A 190 5.76 -12.06 2.97
CA LEU A 190 5.51 -11.80 1.56
C LEU A 190 6.76 -11.11 0.97
N SER A 191 7.87 -11.86 1.00
CA SER A 191 9.22 -11.36 0.71
C SER A 191 9.37 -10.81 -0.70
N SER A 192 10.16 -9.75 -0.89
CA SER A 192 10.46 -9.17 -2.20
C SER A 192 11.79 -9.67 -2.81
N PRO A 193 11.87 -9.85 -4.14
CA PRO A 193 10.76 -9.92 -5.08
C PRO A 193 9.87 -11.11 -4.80
N ILE A 194 8.56 -10.95 -4.98
CA ILE A 194 7.60 -11.95 -4.54
C ILE A 194 7.60 -13.13 -5.50
N LEU A 195 7.72 -14.34 -4.94
CA LEU A 195 7.84 -15.62 -5.62
C LEU A 195 6.82 -16.59 -5.03
N GLY A 196 6.10 -17.35 -5.87
CA GLY A 196 5.00 -18.22 -5.40
C GLY A 196 5.40 -19.31 -4.38
N GLY A 197 6.68 -19.65 -4.28
CA GLY A 197 7.23 -20.56 -3.26
C GLY A 197 7.60 -19.91 -1.93
N ALA A 198 7.37 -18.60 -1.77
CA ALA A 198 7.72 -17.80 -0.59
C ALA A 198 6.55 -16.87 -0.17
N VAL A 199 5.31 -17.33 -0.37
CA VAL A 199 4.07 -16.62 -0.01
C VAL A 199 3.46 -17.30 1.22
N ASP A 200 3.77 -16.78 2.41
CA ASP A 200 3.31 -17.28 3.71
C ASP A 200 2.26 -16.35 4.36
N LEU A 201 1.52 -15.62 3.52
CA LEU A 201 0.61 -14.53 3.93
C LEU A 201 -0.69 -14.99 4.61
N ASP A 202 -1.40 -15.94 4.01
CA ASP A 202 -2.77 -16.34 4.38
C ASP A 202 -2.94 -17.85 4.24
N SER A 203 -3.78 -18.46 5.10
CA SER A 203 -4.05 -19.90 5.04
C SER A 203 -5.41 -20.20 4.42
N THR A 204 -5.45 -21.12 3.47
CA THR A 204 -6.71 -21.55 2.83
C THR A 204 -7.57 -22.48 3.70
N LYS A 205 -7.08 -22.89 4.88
CA LYS A 205 -7.63 -24.01 5.67
C LYS A 205 -8.89 -23.71 6.49
N GLY A 206 -9.35 -22.46 6.57
CA GLY A 206 -10.63 -22.10 7.20
C GLY A 206 -10.64 -20.69 7.80
N PRO A 207 -11.80 -20.16 8.24
CA PRO A 207 -11.90 -18.79 8.73
C PRO A 207 -11.28 -18.56 10.12
N ILE A 208 -11.11 -19.59 10.96
CA ILE A 208 -10.66 -19.48 12.36
C ILE A 208 -9.37 -20.27 12.58
N LEU A 209 -8.22 -19.58 12.62
CA LEU A 209 -6.88 -20.18 12.70
C LEU A 209 -5.96 -19.49 13.75
N PRO A 210 -6.41 -19.24 15.00
CA PRO A 210 -5.63 -18.52 16.04
C PRO A 210 -4.28 -19.17 16.43
N TYR A 211 -4.07 -20.43 16.07
CA TYR A 211 -2.87 -21.21 16.39
C TYR A 211 -1.74 -21.06 15.35
N LEU A 212 -2.00 -20.45 14.18
CA LEU A 212 -0.94 -20.10 13.21
C LEU A 212 -0.14 -18.89 13.71
N ARG A 213 1.14 -18.76 13.32
CA ARG A 213 2.02 -17.69 13.80
C ARG A 213 2.81 -17.11 12.63
N ALA A 214 2.79 -15.79 12.44
CA ALA A 214 3.52 -15.16 11.33
C ALA A 214 5.05 -15.38 11.38
N VAL A 215 5.63 -15.58 12.58
CA VAL A 215 7.05 -15.94 12.73
C VAL A 215 7.43 -17.25 12.02
N ASP A 216 6.49 -18.19 11.88
CA ASP A 216 6.78 -19.51 11.28
C ASP A 216 7.02 -19.42 9.76
N GLY A 217 6.63 -18.32 9.11
CA GLY A 217 6.91 -18.00 7.71
C GLY A 217 7.78 -16.75 7.51
N LEU A 218 8.39 -16.21 8.58
CA LEU A 218 9.16 -14.96 8.49
C LEU A 218 10.54 -15.20 7.88
N ASN A 219 10.70 -14.86 6.59
CA ASN A 219 11.98 -14.90 5.91
C ASN A 219 12.87 -13.71 6.31
N THR A 220 14.04 -13.99 6.89
CA THR A 220 15.01 -12.97 7.34
C THR A 220 15.83 -12.34 6.20
N HIS A 221 15.66 -12.81 4.95
CA HIS A 221 16.41 -12.35 3.77
C HIS A 221 15.59 -11.46 2.83
N ASP A 222 14.43 -10.96 3.27
CA ASP A 222 13.60 -10.04 2.49
C ASP A 222 14.32 -8.69 2.22
N VAL A 223 14.54 -8.35 0.95
CA VAL A 223 15.16 -7.07 0.57
C VAL A 223 14.29 -5.87 0.95
N GLY A 224 12.99 -6.09 1.16
CA GLY A 224 12.05 -5.09 1.65
C GLY A 224 12.46 -4.50 3.00
N PHE A 225 13.17 -5.23 3.86
CA PHE A 225 13.67 -4.70 5.14
C PHE A 225 14.64 -3.54 4.94
N GLN A 226 15.62 -3.67 4.03
CA GLN A 226 16.59 -2.60 3.73
C GLN A 226 15.88 -1.38 3.10
N ILE A 227 14.91 -1.62 2.22
CA ILE A 227 14.13 -0.57 1.57
C ILE A 227 13.26 0.19 2.58
N ALA A 228 12.64 -0.50 3.54
CA ALA A 228 11.87 0.11 4.62
C ALA A 228 12.74 0.91 5.59
N MET A 229 13.92 0.38 5.97
CA MET A 229 14.90 1.11 6.80
C MET A 229 15.37 2.41 6.12
N ALA A 230 15.51 2.43 4.79
CA ALA A 230 15.83 3.65 4.03
C ALA A 230 14.73 4.73 4.09
N GLY A 231 13.53 4.40 4.57
CA GLY A 231 12.44 5.34 4.87
C GLY A 231 12.33 5.71 6.35
N GLY A 232 13.25 5.26 7.20
CA GLY A 232 13.25 5.50 8.65
C GLY A 232 12.43 4.47 9.44
N VAL A 233 11.84 3.46 8.78
CA VAL A 233 11.11 2.39 9.47
C VAL A 233 12.09 1.45 10.15
N THR A 234 12.00 1.35 11.48
CA THR A 234 12.89 0.49 12.28
C THR A 234 12.18 -0.76 12.77
N THR A 235 10.87 -0.67 13.01
CA THR A 235 10.06 -1.76 13.54
C THR A 235 8.76 -1.90 12.75
N VAL A 236 8.33 -3.13 12.49
CA VAL A 236 7.01 -3.40 11.88
C VAL A 236 6.26 -4.50 12.62
N GLN A 237 4.93 -4.44 12.66
CA GLN A 237 4.09 -5.57 13.03
C GLN A 237 3.91 -6.48 11.80
N VAL A 238 4.63 -7.60 11.77
CA VAL A 238 4.38 -8.65 10.79
C VAL A 238 3.18 -9.46 11.23
N LEU A 239 2.19 -9.53 10.35
CA LEU A 239 0.90 -10.14 10.65
C LEU A 239 0.33 -10.88 9.41
N PRO A 240 -0.49 -11.93 9.59
CA PRO A 240 -1.16 -12.60 8.48
C PRO A 240 -2.05 -11.65 7.67
N GLY A 241 -2.44 -12.07 6.47
CA GLY A 241 -3.36 -11.33 5.61
C GLY A 241 -4.79 -11.25 6.15
N SER A 242 -5.75 -11.02 5.26
CA SER A 242 -7.15 -10.77 5.60
C SER A 242 -8.12 -11.81 5.07
N ASN A 243 -7.62 -12.93 4.56
CA ASN A 243 -8.46 -14.00 4.02
C ASN A 243 -9.10 -14.87 5.11
N ASN A 244 -8.71 -14.72 6.38
CA ASN A 244 -9.22 -15.47 7.53
C ASN A 244 -9.80 -14.52 8.59
N ALA A 245 -10.95 -14.85 9.18
CA ALA A 245 -11.58 -14.04 10.24
C ALA A 245 -10.68 -13.95 11.49
N ILE A 246 -10.00 -15.04 11.83
CA ILE A 246 -8.86 -15.07 12.76
C ILE A 246 -7.68 -15.69 12.03
N GLY A 247 -6.72 -14.88 11.59
CA GLY A 247 -5.59 -15.31 10.76
C GLY A 247 -4.42 -15.91 11.52
N GLY A 248 -4.28 -15.58 12.81
CA GLY A 248 -3.22 -16.10 13.66
C GLY A 248 -2.44 -15.02 14.41
N GLN A 249 -1.35 -15.44 15.05
CA GLN A 249 -0.48 -14.63 15.91
C GLN A 249 0.41 -13.71 15.07
N SER A 250 0.62 -12.50 15.55
CA SER A 250 1.41 -11.43 14.91
C SER A 250 2.60 -11.05 15.80
N PHE A 251 3.66 -10.48 15.21
CA PHE A 251 4.89 -10.16 15.93
C PHE A 251 5.43 -8.81 15.51
N PHE A 252 5.84 -7.98 16.47
CA PHE A 252 6.64 -6.79 16.19
C PHE A 252 8.09 -7.21 16.01
N VAL A 253 8.70 -6.87 14.87
CA VAL A 253 10.09 -7.20 14.54
C VAL A 253 10.87 -5.94 14.19
N LYS A 254 12.14 -5.89 14.59
CA LYS A 254 13.08 -4.85 14.16
C LYS A 254 13.74 -5.27 12.85
N LEU A 255 13.91 -4.31 11.93
CA LEU A 255 14.31 -4.60 10.55
C LEU A 255 15.82 -4.82 10.34
N ARG A 256 16.65 -4.61 11.36
CA ARG A 256 18.09 -4.86 11.26
C ARG A 256 18.40 -6.37 11.15
N PRO A 257 19.46 -6.76 10.44
CA PRO A 257 20.06 -8.08 10.60
C PRO A 257 20.53 -8.32 12.05
N THR A 258 20.52 -9.59 12.45
CA THR A 258 21.03 -10.06 13.75
C THR A 258 22.19 -11.02 13.54
N SER A 259 23.04 -11.16 14.56
CA SER A 259 24.16 -12.12 14.54
C SER A 259 23.68 -13.58 14.46
N ASP A 260 22.56 -13.89 15.11
CA ASP A 260 21.87 -15.20 15.11
C ASP A 260 21.13 -15.51 13.81
N ARG A 261 20.76 -14.48 13.02
CA ARG A 261 20.05 -14.58 11.72
C ARG A 261 18.67 -15.28 11.75
N SER A 262 18.15 -15.60 12.93
CA SER A 262 16.83 -16.24 13.10
C SER A 262 15.68 -15.23 13.12
N ALA A 263 14.50 -15.67 12.69
CA ALA A 263 13.26 -14.90 12.79
C ALA A 263 12.96 -14.46 14.24
N VAL A 264 13.21 -15.33 15.22
CA VAL A 264 12.95 -15.06 16.65
C VAL A 264 13.85 -13.93 17.17
N SER A 265 15.12 -13.88 16.75
CA SER A 265 16.05 -12.81 17.16
C SER A 265 15.66 -11.41 16.65
N MET A 266 14.82 -11.31 15.60
CA MET A 266 14.30 -10.03 15.12
C MET A 266 13.11 -9.51 15.94
N ILE A 267 12.40 -10.38 16.69
CA ILE A 267 11.21 -9.98 17.47
C ILE A 267 11.60 -9.04 18.61
N VAL A 268 10.85 -7.95 18.78
CA VAL A 268 11.08 -6.93 19.83
C VAL A 268 11.01 -7.55 21.23
N ASP A 269 9.89 -8.22 21.54
CA ASP A 269 9.66 -8.95 22.79
C ASP A 269 9.20 -10.39 22.48
N PRO A 270 10.11 -11.35 22.22
CA PRO A 270 9.71 -12.71 21.85
C PRO A 270 9.00 -13.42 23.03
N PRO A 271 7.88 -14.12 22.82
CA PRO A 271 7.27 -14.92 23.87
C PRO A 271 8.19 -16.08 24.28
N THR A 272 8.15 -16.47 25.56
CA THR A 272 8.97 -17.55 26.13
C THR A 272 8.80 -18.90 25.42
N SER A 273 7.63 -19.14 24.84
CA SER A 273 7.34 -20.32 24.02
C SER A 273 8.13 -20.40 22.70
N LEU A 274 8.83 -19.32 22.31
CA LEU A 274 9.75 -19.30 21.15
C LEU A 274 11.23 -19.26 21.57
N THR A 275 11.57 -18.74 22.75
CA THR A 275 12.98 -18.70 23.23
C THR A 275 13.40 -19.94 23.99
N GLY A 276 12.45 -20.75 24.48
CA GLY A 276 12.73 -21.89 25.36
C GLY A 276 13.11 -21.49 26.79
N GLU A 277 13.17 -20.19 27.09
CA GLU A 277 13.41 -19.67 28.42
C GLU A 277 12.18 -19.91 29.31
N SER A 278 12.38 -20.55 30.45
CA SER A 278 11.38 -20.62 31.52
C SER A 278 11.83 -19.73 32.69
N PRO A 279 11.55 -18.42 32.68
CA PRO A 279 11.87 -17.51 33.79
C PRO A 279 10.96 -17.72 35.03
N GLY A 280 10.23 -18.85 35.07
CA GLY A 280 9.22 -19.17 36.07
C GLY A 280 7.93 -18.37 35.90
N TRP A 281 6.85 -18.88 36.51
CA TRP A 281 5.51 -18.29 36.45
C TRP A 281 5.37 -16.89 37.08
N ARG A 282 6.43 -16.36 37.70
CA ARG A 282 6.46 -15.05 38.37
C ARG A 282 7.07 -13.94 37.50
N ALA A 283 7.57 -14.26 36.31
CA ALA A 283 8.09 -13.28 35.37
C ALA A 283 6.98 -12.36 34.83
N PRO A 284 7.29 -11.09 34.48
CA PRO A 284 6.33 -10.21 33.80
C PRO A 284 5.83 -10.86 32.50
N THR A 285 4.51 -10.89 32.32
CA THR A 285 3.89 -11.41 31.10
C THR A 285 4.09 -10.43 29.94
N ARG A 286 4.61 -10.91 28.81
CA ARG A 286 4.80 -10.10 27.60
C ARG A 286 3.47 -9.94 26.86
N TRP A 287 3.26 -8.82 26.19
CA TRP A 287 2.10 -8.65 25.30
C TRP A 287 2.20 -9.64 24.13
N ARG A 288 1.09 -10.30 23.81
CA ARG A 288 0.93 -11.08 22.59
C ARG A 288 0.11 -10.28 21.57
N HIS A 289 0.24 -10.58 20.29
CA HIS A 289 -0.51 -9.90 19.24
C HIS A 289 -1.18 -10.90 18.30
N MET A 290 -2.33 -10.52 17.74
CA MET A 290 -3.13 -11.41 16.86
C MET A 290 -3.84 -10.60 15.77
N LYS A 291 -3.89 -11.17 14.56
CA LYS A 291 -4.64 -10.65 13.42
C LYS A 291 -6.06 -11.21 13.40
N GLN A 292 -7.02 -10.30 13.21
CA GLN A 292 -8.40 -10.61 12.85
C GLN A 292 -8.82 -9.86 11.59
N ALA A 293 -9.86 -10.34 10.91
CA ALA A 293 -10.44 -9.68 9.74
C ALA A 293 -11.97 -9.86 9.68
N CYS A 294 -12.61 -8.99 8.92
CA CYS A 294 -14.04 -9.04 8.62
C CYS A 294 -14.29 -8.63 7.15
N GLY A 295 -15.54 -8.36 6.77
CA GLY A 295 -15.84 -7.69 5.52
C GLY A 295 -15.72 -8.58 4.27
N GLU A 296 -15.29 -7.98 3.18
CA GLU A 296 -15.41 -8.52 1.82
C GLU A 296 -14.48 -9.71 1.54
N ASN A 297 -13.26 -9.70 2.08
CA ASN A 297 -12.26 -10.75 1.83
C ASN A 297 -12.69 -12.12 2.38
N LEU A 298 -13.62 -12.13 3.35
CA LEU A 298 -14.18 -13.35 3.93
C LEU A 298 -15.36 -13.94 3.14
N ARG A 299 -15.79 -13.32 2.03
CA ARG A 299 -16.89 -13.84 1.19
C ARG A 299 -16.66 -15.27 0.69
N ARG A 300 -15.40 -15.71 0.63
CA ARG A 300 -15.00 -17.10 0.33
C ARG A 300 -15.49 -18.15 1.35
N TYR A 301 -15.91 -17.72 2.55
CA TYR A 301 -16.39 -18.58 3.64
C TYR A 301 -17.87 -18.34 3.99
N GLY A 302 -18.59 -17.50 3.24
CA GLY A 302 -20.00 -17.16 3.49
C GLY A 302 -20.25 -15.66 3.40
N ASN A 303 -21.17 -15.14 4.20
CA ASN A 303 -21.45 -13.71 4.31
C ASN A 303 -21.07 -13.16 5.71
N ARG A 304 -21.44 -11.92 6.01
CA ARG A 304 -21.16 -11.26 7.29
C ARG A 304 -21.76 -12.00 8.50
N MET A 305 -22.91 -12.63 8.34
CA MET A 305 -23.53 -13.45 9.40
C MET A 305 -22.70 -14.69 9.70
N ASP A 306 -22.20 -15.37 8.67
CA ASP A 306 -21.34 -16.55 8.82
C ASP A 306 -19.98 -16.18 9.45
N THR A 307 -19.44 -15.01 9.09
CA THR A 307 -18.25 -14.43 9.72
C THR A 307 -18.47 -14.21 11.22
N MET A 308 -19.54 -13.51 11.60
CA MET A 308 -19.84 -13.21 13.00
C MET A 308 -20.24 -14.46 13.81
N TRP A 309 -20.87 -15.45 13.17
CA TRP A 309 -21.08 -16.78 13.76
C TRP A 309 -19.75 -17.51 14.00
N SER A 310 -18.83 -17.47 13.03
CA SER A 310 -17.50 -18.09 13.16
C SER A 310 -16.73 -17.50 14.34
N PHE A 311 -16.72 -16.17 14.47
CA PHE A 311 -16.16 -15.48 15.63
C PHE A 311 -16.82 -15.90 16.95
N ARG A 312 -18.16 -15.79 17.05
CA ARG A 312 -18.92 -16.15 18.26
C ARG A 312 -18.67 -17.60 18.68
N SER A 313 -18.66 -18.53 17.73
CA SER A 313 -18.39 -19.94 17.97
C SER A 313 -16.98 -20.15 18.53
N ALA A 314 -15.96 -19.52 17.93
CA ALA A 314 -14.57 -19.60 18.39
C ALA A 314 -14.40 -19.07 19.82
N TYR A 315 -14.95 -17.89 20.12
CA TYR A 315 -14.92 -17.31 21.47
C TYR A 315 -15.74 -18.10 22.48
N ALA A 316 -16.84 -18.74 22.07
CA ALA A 316 -17.61 -19.65 22.94
C ALA A 316 -16.83 -20.92 23.30
N GLN A 317 -15.97 -21.46 22.41
CA GLN A 317 -15.07 -22.56 22.77
C GLN A 317 -13.94 -22.07 23.70
N ALA A 318 -13.32 -20.93 23.39
CA ALA A 318 -12.29 -20.33 24.25
C ALA A 318 -12.84 -20.02 25.66
N ALA A 319 -14.07 -19.52 25.79
CA ALA A 319 -14.71 -19.28 27.07
C ALA A 319 -14.91 -20.55 27.91
N LYS A 320 -15.25 -21.69 27.28
CA LYS A 320 -15.32 -22.99 27.97
C LYS A 320 -13.96 -23.44 28.49
N VAL A 321 -12.91 -23.33 27.67
CA VAL A 321 -11.54 -23.66 28.09
C VAL A 321 -11.13 -22.75 29.25
N LYS A 322 -11.34 -21.43 29.14
CA LYS A 322 -11.07 -20.46 30.22
C LYS A 322 -11.81 -20.83 31.51
N ALA A 323 -13.10 -21.14 31.44
CA ALA A 323 -13.90 -21.50 32.62
C ALA A 323 -13.41 -22.80 33.28
N ALA A 324 -13.00 -23.81 32.49
CA ALA A 324 -12.41 -25.03 33.01
C ALA A 324 -11.06 -24.76 33.72
N GLN A 325 -10.23 -23.89 33.16
CA GLN A 325 -8.98 -23.44 33.79
C GLN A 325 -9.21 -22.67 35.08
N ASP A 326 -10.17 -21.77 35.10
CA ASP A 326 -10.47 -20.96 36.29
C ASP A 326 -10.96 -21.87 37.44
N LEU A 327 -11.88 -22.82 37.16
CA LEU A 327 -12.33 -23.83 38.13
C LEU A 327 -11.20 -24.77 38.60
N TYR A 328 -10.28 -25.14 37.71
CA TYR A 328 -9.10 -25.93 38.07
C TYR A 328 -8.20 -25.16 39.05
N CYS A 329 -7.96 -23.88 38.76
CA CYS A 329 -7.17 -23.00 39.62
C CYS A 329 -7.83 -22.74 40.97
N GLU A 330 -9.15 -22.51 41.01
CA GLU A 330 -9.90 -22.36 42.27
C GLU A 330 -9.77 -23.59 43.17
N LYS A 331 -9.88 -24.80 42.60
CA LYS A 331 -9.67 -26.06 43.35
C LYS A 331 -8.23 -26.23 43.83
N ALA A 332 -7.25 -25.92 43.00
CA ALA A 332 -5.83 -26.02 43.36
C ALA A 332 -5.46 -25.03 44.48
N GLU A 333 -5.94 -23.78 44.39
CA GLU A 333 -5.75 -22.73 45.39
C GLU A 333 -6.47 -23.05 46.71
N ALA A 334 -7.62 -23.75 46.65
CA ALA A 334 -8.31 -24.30 47.83
C ALA A 334 -7.66 -25.57 48.40
N GLY A 335 -6.57 -26.08 47.81
CA GLY A 335 -5.86 -27.28 48.26
C GLY A 335 -6.60 -28.59 47.98
N LEU A 336 -7.62 -28.59 47.11
CA LEU A 336 -8.47 -29.75 46.79
C LEU A 336 -7.82 -30.67 45.73
N TRP A 337 -6.54 -31.02 45.95
CA TRP A 337 -5.69 -31.77 45.02
C TRP A 337 -6.29 -33.10 44.56
N ASP A 338 -6.94 -33.84 45.46
CA ASP A 338 -7.62 -35.12 45.16
C ASP A 338 -8.86 -34.97 44.25
N THR A 339 -9.25 -33.74 43.90
CA THR A 339 -10.40 -33.43 43.04
C THR A 339 -10.01 -32.82 41.68
N LEU A 340 -8.70 -32.73 41.41
CA LEU A 340 -8.14 -32.24 40.16
C LEU A 340 -7.88 -33.38 39.18
N ASP A 341 -8.04 -33.08 37.89
CA ASP A 341 -7.51 -33.93 36.83
C ASP A 341 -5.98 -33.79 36.78
N PRO A 342 -5.20 -34.88 36.62
CA PRO A 342 -3.76 -34.80 36.37
C PRO A 342 -3.38 -33.91 35.18
N ALA A 343 -4.25 -33.81 34.17
CA ALA A 343 -4.09 -32.90 33.05
C ALA A 343 -4.69 -31.52 33.36
N PHE A 344 -3.90 -30.48 33.13
CA PHE A 344 -4.42 -29.11 33.16
C PHE A 344 -5.35 -28.88 31.95
N PRO A 345 -6.54 -28.28 32.11
CA PRO A 345 -7.51 -28.12 31.02
C PRO A 345 -7.03 -27.09 29.99
N GLU A 346 -6.43 -27.59 28.91
CA GLU A 346 -5.90 -26.78 27.82
C GLU A 346 -6.21 -27.37 26.44
N ASP A 347 -6.33 -26.50 25.45
CA ASP A 347 -6.43 -26.85 24.04
C ASP A 347 -5.63 -25.81 23.25
N LEU A 348 -4.54 -26.25 22.62
CA LEU A 348 -3.63 -25.38 21.86
C LEU A 348 -4.36 -24.60 20.76
N ARG A 349 -5.48 -25.12 20.23
CA ARG A 349 -6.30 -24.44 19.22
C ARG A 349 -6.99 -23.19 19.75
N TRP A 350 -7.27 -23.13 21.05
CA TRP A 350 -8.01 -22.03 21.69
C TRP A 350 -7.16 -21.19 22.65
N GLU A 351 -5.93 -21.62 22.94
CA GLU A 351 -4.96 -21.00 23.86
C GLU A 351 -4.84 -19.48 23.65
N MET A 352 -4.56 -19.02 22.42
CA MET A 352 -4.48 -17.58 22.10
C MET A 352 -5.81 -16.84 22.37
N LEU A 353 -6.97 -17.46 22.10
CA LEU A 353 -8.27 -16.83 22.37
C LEU A 353 -8.64 -16.85 23.85
N VAL A 354 -8.15 -17.81 24.63
CA VAL A 354 -8.23 -17.77 26.10
C VAL A 354 -7.42 -16.58 26.62
N ASP A 355 -6.22 -16.34 26.08
CA ASP A 355 -5.40 -15.18 26.43
C ASP A 355 -6.05 -13.85 26.02
N VAL A 356 -6.78 -13.80 24.88
CA VAL A 356 -7.65 -12.65 24.53
C VAL A 356 -8.69 -12.41 25.64
N LEU A 357 -9.41 -13.44 26.06
CA LEU A 357 -10.43 -13.36 27.12
C LEU A 357 -9.84 -13.09 28.52
N ARG A 358 -8.52 -13.22 28.69
CA ARG A 358 -7.76 -12.79 29.88
C ARG A 358 -7.15 -11.38 29.72
N GLY A 359 -7.40 -10.69 28.61
CA GLY A 359 -6.88 -9.33 28.35
C GLY A 359 -5.38 -9.27 28.04
N LYS A 360 -4.78 -10.38 27.59
CA LYS A 360 -3.33 -10.51 27.37
C LYS A 360 -2.85 -10.27 25.93
N VAL A 361 -3.79 -10.05 25.02
CA VAL A 361 -3.54 -9.99 23.58
C VAL A 361 -3.97 -8.63 23.02
N LYS A 362 -3.10 -8.01 22.24
CA LYS A 362 -3.44 -6.85 21.41
C LYS A 362 -3.94 -7.35 20.05
N ILE A 363 -5.23 -7.16 19.78
CA ILE A 363 -5.83 -7.55 18.50
C ILE A 363 -5.69 -6.42 17.49
N SER A 364 -5.11 -6.74 16.34
CA SER A 364 -5.04 -5.92 15.13
C SER A 364 -6.13 -6.39 14.16
N ASN A 365 -7.25 -5.67 14.09
CA ASN A 365 -8.47 -6.14 13.41
C ASN A 365 -8.74 -5.39 12.08
N HIS A 366 -8.57 -6.08 10.96
CA HIS A 366 -8.89 -5.59 9.60
C HIS A 366 -10.41 -5.50 9.39
N CYS A 367 -10.94 -4.28 9.25
CA CYS A 367 -12.33 -4.00 8.89
C CYS A 367 -12.44 -2.68 8.14
N TYR A 368 -13.51 -2.45 7.39
CA TYR A 368 -13.72 -1.18 6.68
C TYR A 368 -15.03 -0.48 7.07
N GLU A 369 -16.17 -1.13 6.87
CA GLU A 369 -17.51 -0.52 6.99
C GLU A 369 -18.03 -0.49 8.44
N ALA A 370 -18.85 0.50 8.75
CA ALA A 370 -19.49 0.72 10.04
C ALA A 370 -20.30 -0.50 10.53
N VAL A 371 -20.91 -1.25 9.60
CA VAL A 371 -21.64 -2.49 9.91
C VAL A 371 -20.75 -3.58 10.49
N ASP A 372 -19.50 -3.68 10.06
CA ASP A 372 -18.55 -4.65 10.60
C ASP A 372 -17.94 -4.15 11.91
N LEU A 373 -17.66 -2.83 12.02
CA LEU A 373 -17.17 -2.20 13.25
C LEU A 373 -18.19 -2.37 14.39
N ASP A 374 -19.47 -2.11 14.16
CA ASP A 374 -20.54 -2.35 15.15
C ASP A 374 -20.65 -3.84 15.52
N ALA A 375 -20.53 -4.75 14.55
CA ALA A 375 -20.61 -6.18 14.82
C ALA A 375 -19.50 -6.67 15.77
N LEU A 376 -18.28 -6.15 15.63
CA LEU A 376 -17.16 -6.46 16.52
C LEU A 376 -17.22 -5.69 17.84
N VAL A 377 -17.76 -4.47 17.86
CA VAL A 377 -18.10 -3.77 19.12
C VAL A 377 -19.16 -4.53 19.92
N ARG A 378 -20.12 -5.19 19.26
CA ARG A 378 -21.05 -6.09 19.95
C ARG A 378 -20.39 -7.39 20.42
N LEU A 379 -19.50 -7.99 19.63
CA LEU A 379 -18.77 -9.20 20.00
C LEU A 379 -17.84 -8.99 21.21
N THR A 380 -17.10 -7.88 21.25
CA THR A 380 -16.25 -7.48 22.39
C THR A 380 -17.10 -7.28 23.65
N ASN A 381 -18.29 -6.68 23.52
CA ASN A 381 -19.25 -6.55 24.62
C ASN A 381 -19.93 -7.86 25.03
N GLU A 382 -20.07 -8.84 24.14
CA GLU A 382 -20.62 -10.18 24.40
C GLU A 382 -19.63 -11.04 25.21
N PHE A 383 -18.35 -11.04 24.82
CA PHE A 383 -17.31 -11.90 25.40
C PHE A 383 -16.32 -11.19 26.35
N LYS A 384 -16.46 -9.88 26.55
CA LYS A 384 -15.69 -9.06 27.50
C LYS A 384 -14.18 -9.00 27.24
N PHE A 385 -13.79 -8.85 25.97
CA PHE A 385 -12.41 -8.59 25.54
C PHE A 385 -12.27 -7.27 24.76
N HIS A 386 -11.05 -6.77 24.60
CA HIS A 386 -10.74 -5.50 23.90
C HIS A 386 -10.06 -5.76 22.55
N ILE A 387 -10.39 -4.97 21.52
CA ILE A 387 -9.63 -4.92 20.26
C ILE A 387 -8.66 -3.74 20.33
N ALA A 388 -7.35 -3.96 20.16
CA ALA A 388 -6.38 -2.88 20.34
C ALA A 388 -6.47 -1.83 19.22
N SER A 389 -6.66 -2.29 17.98
CA SER A 389 -6.77 -1.43 16.81
C SER A 389 -7.69 -1.98 15.73
N PHE A 390 -8.46 -1.09 15.10
CA PHE A 390 -9.12 -1.36 13.83
C PHE A 390 -8.23 -0.89 12.68
N HIS A 391 -7.95 -1.77 11.72
CA HIS A 391 -7.07 -1.52 10.60
C HIS A 391 -7.89 -1.28 9.32
N HIS A 392 -7.43 -0.37 8.46
CA HIS A 392 -8.07 0.20 7.26
C HIS A 392 -9.28 1.09 7.56
N ALA A 393 -10.29 0.53 8.25
CA ALA A 393 -11.36 1.22 8.97
C ALA A 393 -11.97 2.43 8.24
N ALA A 394 -12.24 2.30 6.94
CA ALA A 394 -12.59 3.41 6.05
C ALA A 394 -13.86 4.20 6.46
N GLU A 395 -14.74 3.62 7.27
CA GLU A 395 -15.94 4.29 7.80
C GLU A 395 -15.87 4.60 9.31
N ALA A 396 -14.76 4.30 10.01
CA ALA A 396 -14.61 4.53 11.46
C ALA A 396 -14.89 5.98 11.87
N TRP A 397 -14.47 6.93 11.04
CA TRP A 397 -14.66 8.37 11.23
C TRP A 397 -16.12 8.83 11.09
N LEU A 398 -17.00 8.00 10.53
CA LEU A 398 -18.45 8.23 10.48
C LEU A 398 -19.17 7.69 11.72
N VAL A 399 -18.51 6.83 12.51
CA VAL A 399 -19.11 6.15 13.67
C VAL A 399 -18.25 6.19 14.94
N PRO A 400 -17.74 7.37 15.36
CA PRO A 400 -16.90 7.49 16.56
C PRO A 400 -17.60 6.94 17.82
N ASP A 401 -18.91 7.16 17.97
CA ASP A 401 -19.66 6.66 19.11
C ASP A 401 -19.91 5.15 19.09
N VAL A 402 -19.81 4.48 17.93
CA VAL A 402 -19.77 3.02 17.88
C VAL A 402 -18.46 2.54 18.50
N LEU A 403 -17.33 3.14 18.13
CA LEU A 403 -16.00 2.79 18.65
C LEU A 403 -15.87 3.09 20.16
N LYS A 404 -16.41 4.22 20.64
CA LYS A 404 -16.43 4.57 22.08
C LYS A 404 -17.26 3.61 22.95
N ARG A 405 -18.16 2.81 22.37
CA ARG A 405 -18.94 1.77 23.09
C ARG A 405 -18.23 0.41 23.18
N MET A 406 -17.02 0.27 22.66
CA MET A 406 -16.28 -0.99 22.70
C MET A 406 -15.89 -1.39 24.13
N TRP A 407 -15.90 -2.69 24.43
CA TRP A 407 -15.48 -3.18 25.73
C TRP A 407 -13.98 -2.99 25.95
N GLY A 408 -13.60 -2.42 27.10
CA GLY A 408 -12.22 -2.30 27.56
C GLY A 408 -11.48 -1.02 27.16
N GLY A 409 -12.10 -0.13 26.37
CA GLY A 409 -11.49 1.14 25.96
C GLY A 409 -11.87 1.59 24.55
N ILE A 410 -11.39 2.77 24.16
CA ILE A 410 -11.47 3.29 22.79
C ILE A 410 -10.37 2.61 21.95
N PRO A 411 -10.69 2.04 20.78
CA PRO A 411 -9.69 1.41 19.91
C PRO A 411 -8.86 2.47 19.18
N THR A 412 -7.62 2.14 18.85
CA THR A 412 -6.85 2.91 17.88
C THR A 412 -7.32 2.60 16.45
N VAL A 413 -7.27 3.58 15.55
CA VAL A 413 -7.69 3.40 14.15
C VAL A 413 -6.48 3.57 13.21
N ALA A 414 -6.08 2.49 12.56
CA ALA A 414 -4.93 2.43 11.65
C ALA A 414 -5.34 2.58 10.19
N LEU A 415 -5.25 3.80 9.66
CA LEU A 415 -5.75 4.20 8.34
C LEU A 415 -4.66 4.23 7.27
N PHE A 416 -5.08 4.36 6.00
CA PHE A 416 -4.26 5.01 4.98
C PHE A 416 -4.52 6.53 5.02
N ALA A 417 -3.57 7.35 4.58
CA ALA A 417 -3.79 8.79 4.46
C ALA A 417 -4.74 9.11 3.30
N THR A 418 -4.59 8.45 2.15
CA THR A 418 -5.37 8.75 0.93
C THR A 418 -5.82 7.54 0.11
N ASN A 419 -5.23 6.36 0.32
CA ASN A 419 -5.58 5.15 -0.43
C ASN A 419 -6.95 4.58 0.00
N TYR A 420 -7.98 4.94 -0.76
CA TYR A 420 -9.39 4.58 -0.55
C TYR A 420 -10.07 4.27 -1.89
N ARG A 421 -11.35 3.89 -1.90
CA ARG A 421 -12.20 3.67 -3.10
C ARG A 421 -11.78 2.53 -4.05
N PHE A 422 -10.63 1.89 -3.82
CA PHE A 422 -10.18 0.71 -4.57
C PHE A 422 -11.02 -0.57 -4.32
N LYS A 423 -11.87 -0.61 -3.28
CA LYS A 423 -12.84 -1.69 -2.99
C LYS A 423 -14.18 -1.10 -2.59
N ARG A 424 -15.26 -1.88 -2.75
CA ARG A 424 -16.62 -1.48 -2.37
C ARG A 424 -16.71 -1.12 -0.89
N GLU A 425 -16.12 -1.92 -0.01
CA GLU A 425 -16.04 -1.62 1.43
C GLU A 425 -15.15 -0.41 1.79
N ALA A 426 -14.26 0.02 0.88
CA ALA A 426 -13.37 1.17 1.07
C ALA A 426 -13.91 2.47 0.43
N PHE A 427 -15.12 2.47 -0.13
CA PHE A 427 -15.63 3.54 -1.00
C PHE A 427 -15.89 4.86 -0.26
N ARG A 428 -16.42 4.80 0.96
CA ARG A 428 -16.66 5.98 1.83
C ARG A 428 -15.42 6.50 2.57
N GLY A 429 -14.24 5.94 2.28
CA GLY A 429 -12.98 6.43 2.83
C GLY A 429 -12.68 7.88 2.44
N SER A 430 -12.07 8.63 3.36
CA SER A 430 -11.74 10.03 3.18
C SER A 430 -10.35 10.37 3.74
N GLU A 431 -9.64 11.19 3.00
CA GLU A 431 -8.42 11.90 3.38
C GLU A 431 -8.55 12.71 4.69
N PHE A 432 -9.77 13.12 5.06
CA PHE A 432 -10.03 13.87 6.30
C PHE A 432 -10.31 12.97 7.51
N ALA A 433 -10.45 11.64 7.31
CA ALA A 433 -10.73 10.69 8.38
C ALA A 433 -9.72 10.72 9.54
N PRO A 434 -8.38 10.85 9.32
CA PRO A 434 -7.42 11.05 10.40
C PRO A 434 -7.73 12.27 11.27
N ARG A 435 -8.10 13.40 10.65
CA ARG A 435 -8.41 14.64 11.37
C ARG A 435 -9.69 14.51 12.19
N VAL A 436 -10.77 13.98 11.59
CA VAL A 436 -12.05 13.76 12.27
C VAL A 436 -11.90 12.84 13.49
N LEU A 437 -11.18 11.72 13.35
CA LEU A 437 -10.97 10.80 14.46
C LEU A 437 -10.16 11.43 15.60
N ALA A 438 -9.13 12.21 15.27
CA ALA A 438 -8.35 12.94 16.26
C ALA A 438 -9.18 14.01 17.01
N ASP A 439 -10.06 14.72 16.31
CA ASP A 439 -11.02 15.68 16.92
C ASP A 439 -12.00 14.98 17.88
N GLU A 440 -12.40 13.74 17.57
CA GLU A 440 -13.24 12.87 18.41
C GLU A 440 -12.50 12.17 19.57
N GLY A 441 -11.21 12.47 19.76
CA GLY A 441 -10.36 11.86 20.79
C GLY A 441 -9.98 10.40 20.54
N ILE A 442 -10.13 9.92 19.30
CA ILE A 442 -9.80 8.55 18.90
C ILE A 442 -8.36 8.51 18.36
N PRO A 443 -7.45 7.69 18.94
CA PRO A 443 -6.08 7.62 18.48
C PRO A 443 -5.97 7.12 17.03
N VAL A 444 -5.16 7.80 16.23
CA VAL A 444 -4.94 7.46 14.81
C VAL A 444 -3.53 6.93 14.60
N VAL A 445 -3.43 5.87 13.80
CA VAL A 445 -2.19 5.32 13.25
C VAL A 445 -2.24 5.42 11.74
N LEU A 446 -1.08 5.61 11.11
CA LEU A 446 -0.91 5.53 9.67
C LEU A 446 0.01 4.34 9.37
N LYS A 447 -0.27 3.61 8.29
CA LYS A 447 0.29 2.26 8.07
C LYS A 447 0.42 1.93 6.58
N SER A 448 1.50 1.24 6.20
CA SER A 448 1.77 1.00 4.77
C SER A 448 1.00 -0.20 4.19
N ASP A 449 0.57 -1.16 5.03
CA ASP A 449 -0.07 -2.40 4.55
C ASP A 449 0.81 -3.14 3.54
N HIS A 450 2.11 -3.21 3.83
CA HIS A 450 3.13 -3.61 2.88
C HIS A 450 2.84 -4.96 2.21
N PRO A 451 2.90 -5.10 0.88
CA PRO A 451 3.43 -4.16 -0.11
C PRO A 451 2.39 -3.24 -0.80
N VAL A 452 1.16 -3.08 -0.27
CA VAL A 452 0.14 -2.20 -0.88
C VAL A 452 0.64 -0.77 -0.99
N ILE A 453 1.25 -0.24 0.08
CA ILE A 453 2.16 0.91 0.02
C ILE A 453 3.54 0.42 0.47
N ASN A 454 4.59 0.83 -0.24
CA ASN A 454 5.98 0.55 0.15
C ASN A 454 6.28 1.18 1.53
N SER A 455 6.76 0.39 2.50
CA SER A 455 6.99 0.88 3.87
C SER A 455 8.06 1.98 3.93
N ARG A 456 8.92 2.10 2.91
CA ARG A 456 9.83 3.27 2.75
C ARG A 456 9.08 4.60 2.77
N TYR A 457 7.82 4.62 2.36
CA TYR A 457 6.98 5.81 2.30
C TYR A 457 5.97 5.90 3.46
N LEU A 458 6.21 5.22 4.59
CA LEU A 458 5.39 5.40 5.80
C LEU A 458 5.36 6.87 6.28
N ALA A 459 6.49 7.58 6.17
CA ALA A 459 6.54 9.02 6.43
C ALA A 459 5.64 9.85 5.49
N TYR A 460 5.45 9.40 4.24
CA TYR A 460 4.59 10.09 3.27
C TYR A 460 3.12 10.04 3.67
N GLU A 461 2.65 8.93 4.28
CA GLU A 461 1.29 8.87 4.84
C GLU A 461 1.09 9.96 5.90
N ALA A 462 2.07 10.18 6.79
CA ALA A 462 2.03 11.24 7.79
C ALA A 462 2.08 12.65 7.16
N GLN A 463 2.90 12.84 6.12
CA GLN A 463 2.98 14.10 5.35
C GLN A 463 1.63 14.42 4.68
N GLN A 464 0.97 13.42 4.08
CA GLN A 464 -0.35 13.56 3.47
C GLN A 464 -1.46 13.82 4.50
N ALA A 465 -1.49 13.08 5.61
CA ALA A 465 -2.48 13.30 6.67
C ALA A 465 -2.34 14.69 7.29
N HIS A 466 -1.11 15.18 7.44
CA HIS A 466 -0.86 16.56 7.86
C HIS A 466 -1.36 17.58 6.82
N TYR A 467 -1.09 17.35 5.53
CA TYR A 467 -1.60 18.19 4.44
C TYR A 467 -3.13 18.30 4.45
N PHE A 468 -3.86 17.22 4.77
CA PHE A 468 -5.33 17.23 4.93
C PHE A 468 -5.81 17.60 6.35
N GLY A 469 -4.97 18.26 7.14
CA GLY A 469 -5.37 18.98 8.36
C GLY A 469 -5.14 18.24 9.69
N LEU A 470 -4.53 17.05 9.71
CA LEU A 470 -4.09 16.42 10.98
C LEU A 470 -2.99 17.28 11.64
N PRO A 471 -3.08 17.62 12.94
CA PRO A 471 -2.03 18.38 13.62
C PRO A 471 -0.66 17.70 13.53
N SER A 472 0.40 18.48 13.34
CA SER A 472 1.76 17.98 13.06
C SER A 472 2.29 17.00 14.11
N HIS A 473 2.08 17.28 15.40
CA HIS A 473 2.49 16.40 16.50
C HIS A 473 1.79 15.03 16.42
N LEU A 474 0.48 15.00 16.11
CA LEU A 474 -0.29 13.78 15.91
C LEU A 474 0.10 13.05 14.62
N ALA A 475 0.43 13.78 13.54
CA ALA A 475 0.89 13.18 12.29
C ALA A 475 2.21 12.41 12.47
N LEU A 476 3.17 12.97 13.22
CA LEU A 476 4.40 12.26 13.59
C LEU A 476 4.13 11.10 14.58
N ALA A 477 3.27 11.32 15.59
CA ALA A 477 2.91 10.29 16.57
C ALA A 477 2.23 9.07 15.91
N ALA A 478 1.39 9.28 14.88
CA ALA A 478 0.67 8.25 14.15
C ALA A 478 1.58 7.19 13.46
N ILE A 479 2.86 7.50 13.28
CA ILE A 479 3.88 6.60 12.69
C ILE A 479 5.03 6.25 13.66
N THR A 480 4.91 6.61 14.94
CA THR A 480 5.95 6.38 15.97
C THR A 480 5.35 5.97 17.32
N SER A 481 4.93 6.93 18.15
CA SER A 481 4.55 6.68 19.55
C SER A 481 3.12 6.17 19.71
N THR A 482 2.17 6.59 18.87
CA THR A 482 0.80 6.05 18.86
C THR A 482 0.78 4.56 18.51
N PRO A 483 1.44 4.08 17.44
CA PRO A 483 1.48 2.65 17.16
C PRO A 483 2.22 1.84 18.24
N ALA A 484 3.33 2.36 18.77
CA ALA A 484 4.05 1.72 19.88
C ALA A 484 3.20 1.61 21.17
N THR A 485 2.44 2.65 21.50
CA THR A 485 1.57 2.69 22.70
C THR A 485 0.43 1.68 22.58
N THR A 486 -0.23 1.65 21.42
CA THR A 486 -1.30 0.70 21.09
C THR A 486 -0.82 -0.75 21.20
N ALA A 487 0.38 -1.02 20.71
CA ALA A 487 1.05 -2.33 20.78
C ALA A 487 1.46 -2.75 22.20
N GLY A 488 1.47 -1.84 23.18
CA GLY A 488 2.03 -2.07 24.52
C GLY A 488 3.56 -1.97 24.60
N LEU A 489 4.22 -1.47 23.55
CA LEU A 489 5.67 -1.47 23.34
C LEU A 489 6.33 -0.08 23.42
N ALA A 490 5.58 0.96 23.77
CA ALA A 490 6.10 2.33 23.93
C ALA A 490 7.22 2.47 24.98
N HIS A 491 7.45 1.48 25.84
CA HIS A 491 8.61 1.46 26.74
C HIS A 491 9.93 1.08 26.03
N ARG A 492 9.86 0.59 24.78
CA ARG A 492 10.99 0.16 23.94
C ARG A 492 11.16 1.02 22.68
N ILE A 493 10.10 1.16 21.89
CA ILE A 493 10.12 1.65 20.50
C ILE A 493 9.20 2.87 20.30
N GLY A 494 9.39 3.60 19.20
CA GLY A 494 8.50 4.69 18.80
C GLY A 494 8.59 5.96 19.64
N ILE A 495 9.50 6.02 20.62
CA ILE A 495 9.81 7.20 21.43
C ILE A 495 11.33 7.34 21.66
N LEU A 496 11.78 8.56 21.99
CA LEU A 496 13.12 8.81 22.52
C LEU A 496 12.99 9.17 24.00
N GLN A 497 13.43 8.26 24.88
CA GLN A 497 13.58 8.52 26.32
C GLN A 497 14.70 7.66 26.89
N LYS A 498 15.27 8.07 28.03
CA LYS A 498 16.29 7.27 28.73
C LYS A 498 15.79 5.85 28.99
N GLY A 499 16.58 4.85 28.59
CA GLY A 499 16.26 3.44 28.77
C GLY A 499 15.36 2.81 27.71
N ALA A 500 14.79 3.57 26.78
CA ALA A 500 14.18 3.02 25.55
C ALA A 500 15.27 2.44 24.63
N ASP A 501 14.91 1.59 23.67
CA ASP A 501 15.87 1.05 22.70
C ASP A 501 16.41 2.20 21.80
N ALA A 502 17.67 2.10 21.38
CA ALA A 502 18.32 3.10 20.54
C ALA A 502 17.91 3.00 19.06
N ASP A 503 16.61 3.16 18.79
CA ASP A 503 16.03 3.21 17.44
C ASP A 503 15.79 4.67 17.05
N VAL A 504 16.62 5.21 16.14
CA VAL A 504 16.75 6.66 15.91
C VAL A 504 16.87 6.98 14.42
N VAL A 505 16.24 8.07 13.97
CA VAL A 505 16.35 8.56 12.58
C VAL A 505 16.78 10.02 12.57
N LEU A 506 17.87 10.33 11.85
CA LEU A 506 18.30 11.70 11.51
C LEU A 506 17.83 12.02 10.09
N TRP A 507 17.14 13.14 9.92
CA TRP A 507 16.50 13.55 8.67
C TRP A 507 17.24 14.72 8.00
N ASP A 508 17.12 14.84 6.68
CA ASP A 508 17.67 15.98 5.93
C ASP A 508 16.92 17.30 6.17
N SER A 509 15.63 17.17 6.48
CA SER A 509 14.64 18.22 6.64
C SER A 509 13.61 17.80 7.70
N HIS A 510 12.68 18.68 8.08
CA HIS A 510 11.60 18.34 9.00
C HIS A 510 10.77 17.17 8.42
N PRO A 511 10.49 16.08 9.17
CA PRO A 511 10.00 14.83 8.58
C PRO A 511 8.62 14.89 7.91
N LEU A 512 7.83 15.94 8.23
CA LEU A 512 6.54 16.21 7.58
C LEU A 512 6.65 16.99 6.25
N ASN A 513 7.83 17.42 5.81
CA ASN A 513 8.00 17.97 4.45
C ASN A 513 7.87 16.84 3.42
N PHE A 514 7.16 17.08 2.31
CA PHE A 514 7.19 16.16 1.18
C PHE A 514 8.62 15.95 0.68
N GLY A 515 9.00 14.69 0.47
CA GLY A 515 10.34 14.31 0.09
C GLY A 515 11.38 14.31 1.22
N ALA A 516 11.01 14.50 2.49
CA ALA A 516 11.96 14.38 3.60
C ALA A 516 12.63 12.99 3.61
N THR A 517 13.96 12.97 3.69
CA THR A 517 14.78 11.75 3.50
C THR A 517 15.63 11.46 4.73
N PRO A 518 15.66 10.22 5.24
CA PRO A 518 16.60 9.81 6.29
C PRO A 518 18.05 9.92 5.82
N MET A 519 18.87 10.66 6.55
CA MET A 519 20.33 10.71 6.35
C MET A 519 21.02 9.56 7.09
N LYS A 520 20.54 9.22 8.29
CA LYS A 520 21.05 8.11 9.11
C LYS A 520 19.92 7.45 9.89
N VAL A 521 20.01 6.14 10.02
CA VAL A 521 19.07 5.31 10.79
C VAL A 521 19.86 4.38 11.68
N TRP A 522 19.53 4.34 12.97
CA TRP A 522 20.06 3.41 13.94
C TRP A 522 18.95 2.50 14.47
N ILE A 523 19.27 1.23 14.71
CA ILE A 523 18.37 0.24 15.32
C ILE A 523 19.16 -0.51 16.39
N ASP A 524 18.65 -0.58 17.62
CA ASP A 524 19.40 -1.06 18.79
C ASP A 524 20.80 -0.39 18.91
N GLY A 525 20.94 0.87 18.46
CA GLY A 525 22.20 1.65 18.45
C GLY A 525 23.14 1.36 17.27
N LEU A 526 22.85 0.35 16.44
CA LEU A 526 23.63 0.01 15.25
C LEU A 526 23.19 0.84 14.04
N LEU A 527 24.14 1.52 13.40
CA LEU A 527 23.91 2.26 12.15
C LEU A 527 23.50 1.30 11.02
N GLN A 528 22.32 1.52 10.42
CA GLN A 528 21.76 0.74 9.30
C GLN A 528 21.76 1.51 7.98
N ILE A 529 21.63 2.84 8.05
CA ILE A 529 21.69 3.77 6.91
C ILE A 529 22.77 4.82 7.21
N PRO A 530 23.73 5.10 6.31
CA PRO A 530 23.96 4.41 5.03
C PRO A 530 24.30 2.93 5.21
N VAL A 531 24.00 2.13 4.18
CA VAL A 531 24.30 0.70 4.15
C VAL A 531 25.79 0.51 3.83
N PRO A 532 26.59 -0.18 4.66
CA PRO A 532 28.01 -0.42 4.37
C PRO A 532 28.22 -1.24 3.09
N SER A 533 29.24 -0.91 2.31
CA SER A 533 29.55 -1.66 1.09
C SER A 533 30.09 -3.07 1.41
N LYS A 534 29.73 -4.05 0.57
CA LYS A 534 30.20 -5.43 0.67
C LYS A 534 31.64 -5.63 0.20
N ASP A 535 32.17 -4.72 -0.61
CA ASP A 535 33.54 -4.74 -1.11
C ASP A 535 34.50 -3.82 -0.33
N GLY A 536 33.98 -3.10 0.68
CA GLY A 536 34.75 -2.15 1.49
C GLY A 536 34.94 -0.76 0.85
N VAL A 537 34.34 -0.48 -0.30
CA VAL A 537 34.36 0.84 -0.95
C VAL A 537 33.06 1.58 -0.69
N ASP A 538 33.01 2.33 0.41
CA ASP A 538 31.86 3.17 0.73
C ASP A 538 31.83 4.44 -0.14
N ILE A 539 30.94 4.48 -1.14
CA ILE A 539 30.63 5.70 -1.90
C ILE A 539 29.61 6.51 -1.09
N PRO A 540 29.93 7.76 -0.68
CA PRO A 540 28.98 8.59 0.06
C PRO A 540 27.71 8.87 -0.76
N VAL A 541 26.55 8.62 -0.15
CA VAL A 541 25.26 9.02 -0.73
C VAL A 541 24.94 10.45 -0.33
N GLU A 542 24.78 11.33 -1.31
CA GLU A 542 24.36 12.73 -1.14
C GLU A 542 22.85 12.76 -0.86
N VAL A 543 22.47 13.30 0.29
CA VAL A 543 21.08 13.39 0.77
C VAL A 543 20.77 14.83 1.17
N GLY A 544 19.67 15.38 0.66
CA GLY A 544 19.15 16.69 1.11
C GLY A 544 19.68 17.91 0.37
N LYS A 545 20.36 17.75 -0.76
CA LYS A 545 20.83 18.89 -1.58
C LYS A 545 19.66 19.58 -2.27
N GLY A 546 19.63 20.90 -2.21
CA GLY A 546 18.45 21.71 -2.56
C GLY A 546 17.44 21.86 -1.41
N LYS A 547 17.70 21.21 -0.26
CA LYS A 547 16.87 21.29 0.96
C LYS A 547 17.48 22.18 2.05
N GLU A 548 18.24 23.20 1.65
CA GLU A 548 18.92 24.13 2.55
C GLU A 548 18.00 25.28 3.03
N GLY A 549 18.27 25.79 4.23
CA GLY A 549 17.59 26.96 4.79
C GLY A 549 16.34 26.67 5.64
N ASP A 550 15.78 27.74 6.19
CA ASP A 550 14.80 27.66 7.29
C ASP A 550 13.49 26.95 6.95
N ARG A 551 13.00 27.03 5.70
CA ARG A 551 11.73 26.38 5.31
C ARG A 551 11.76 24.88 5.54
N TRP A 552 12.89 24.25 5.23
CA TRP A 552 13.09 22.80 5.36
C TRP A 552 13.34 22.38 6.81
N ARG A 553 13.69 23.31 7.71
CA ARG A 553 13.93 23.06 9.13
C ARG A 553 12.68 23.27 10.01
N ARG A 554 11.58 23.78 9.46
CA ARG A 554 10.32 24.06 10.18
C ARG A 554 9.23 23.05 9.78
N VAL A 555 8.18 22.96 10.61
CA VAL A 555 6.93 22.28 10.23
C VAL A 555 6.39 22.95 8.96
N PRO A 556 6.06 22.22 7.89
CA PRO A 556 5.49 22.82 6.68
C PRO A 556 4.15 23.47 6.97
N SER A 557 3.86 24.56 6.27
CA SER A 557 2.50 25.10 6.19
C SER A 557 1.67 24.24 5.25
N VAL A 558 0.39 24.07 5.58
CA VAL A 558 -0.58 23.28 4.82
C VAL A 558 -1.85 24.11 4.61
N PRO A 559 -2.66 23.85 3.56
CA PRO A 559 -3.90 24.59 3.36
C PRO A 559 -4.94 24.37 4.46
N ASN A 560 -5.89 25.30 4.59
CA ASN A 560 -7.10 25.06 5.36
C ASN A 560 -8.06 24.11 4.58
N TRP A 561 -8.54 23.08 5.26
CA TRP A 561 -9.47 22.07 4.75
C TRP A 561 -10.75 21.92 5.59
N ASP A 562 -11.06 22.86 6.48
CA ASP A 562 -12.20 22.78 7.40
C ASP A 562 -13.52 22.63 6.64
N LYS A 563 -13.71 23.40 5.56
CA LYS A 563 -14.87 23.32 4.65
C LYS A 563 -15.00 21.93 4.04
N GLU A 564 -13.93 21.40 3.44
CA GLU A 564 -13.96 20.10 2.77
C GLU A 564 -14.13 18.93 3.77
N ARG A 565 -13.59 19.05 5.00
CA ARG A 565 -13.84 18.11 6.11
C ARG A 565 -15.31 18.12 6.52
N GLU A 566 -15.91 19.30 6.69
CA GLU A 566 -17.34 19.43 7.01
C GLU A 566 -18.25 18.90 5.90
N GLU A 567 -17.89 19.15 4.64
CA GLU A 567 -18.57 18.56 3.48
C GLU A 567 -18.41 17.04 3.45
N ALA A 568 -17.22 16.51 3.74
CA ALA A 568 -16.98 15.08 3.84
C ALA A 568 -17.85 14.42 4.91
N LEU A 569 -17.96 15.02 6.10
CA LEU A 569 -18.86 14.56 7.17
C LEU A 569 -20.34 14.63 6.74
N ARG A 570 -20.79 15.78 6.22
CA ARG A 570 -22.18 16.02 5.80
C ARG A 570 -22.67 15.04 4.74
N TRP A 571 -21.76 14.55 3.90
CA TRP A 571 -22.04 13.62 2.81
C TRP A 571 -21.45 12.22 3.03
N GLU A 572 -21.11 11.86 4.28
CA GLU A 572 -20.65 10.51 4.66
C GLU A 572 -19.50 9.97 3.78
N GLY A 573 -18.50 10.80 3.51
CA GLY A 573 -17.34 10.47 2.65
C GLY A 573 -17.56 10.65 1.15
N LEU A 574 -18.79 10.97 0.72
CA LEU A 574 -19.18 11.12 -0.69
C LEU A 574 -19.67 12.54 -1.05
N PRO A 575 -18.98 13.65 -0.68
CA PRO A 575 -19.39 15.00 -1.10
C PRO A 575 -19.49 15.13 -2.62
N PRO A 576 -20.46 15.92 -3.12
CA PRO A 576 -20.63 16.18 -4.55
C PRO A 576 -19.41 16.92 -5.09
N LEU A 577 -18.71 16.27 -6.02
CA LEU A 577 -17.55 16.83 -6.71
C LEU A 577 -17.89 17.60 -8.01
N PRO A 578 -18.97 17.31 -8.76
CA PRO A 578 -19.32 18.07 -9.97
C PRO A 578 -19.83 19.50 -9.69
N GLY A 579 -19.27 20.51 -10.37
CA GLY A 579 -19.63 21.92 -10.23
C GLY A 579 -20.16 22.60 -11.51
N ARG A 580 -21.37 22.26 -11.98
CA ARG A 580 -21.98 23.02 -13.11
C ARG A 580 -22.34 24.47 -12.74
N SER A 581 -22.61 24.75 -11.47
CA SER A 581 -22.95 26.08 -10.95
C SER A 581 -21.75 26.95 -10.57
N SER A 582 -20.53 26.40 -10.56
CA SER A 582 -19.30 27.15 -10.24
C SER A 582 -18.46 27.54 -11.45
N ARG A 583 -18.90 27.16 -12.67
CA ARG A 583 -18.35 27.62 -13.94
C ARG A 583 -18.70 29.10 -14.15
N SER A 584 -17.72 29.90 -14.53
CA SER A 584 -17.86 31.34 -14.77
C SER A 584 -17.16 31.71 -16.09
N ASP A 585 -17.85 32.52 -16.89
CA ASP A 585 -17.29 33.10 -18.13
C ASP A 585 -16.19 34.13 -17.85
N ARG A 586 -16.07 34.64 -16.61
CA ARG A 586 -15.12 35.71 -16.26
C ARG A 586 -14.68 35.65 -14.81
N VAL A 587 -13.37 35.48 -14.59
CA VAL A 587 -12.76 35.32 -13.26
C VAL A 587 -11.51 36.20 -13.17
N VAL A 588 -11.33 36.84 -12.01
CA VAL A 588 -10.15 37.66 -11.68
C VAL A 588 -9.37 36.92 -10.58
N PHE A 589 -8.12 36.60 -10.84
CA PHE A 589 -7.20 36.08 -9.84
C PHE A 589 -6.30 37.22 -9.36
N THR A 590 -6.32 37.52 -8.06
CA THR A 590 -5.45 38.52 -7.43
C THR A 590 -4.35 37.86 -6.61
N ASN A 591 -3.30 38.61 -6.31
CA ASN A 591 -2.15 38.16 -5.52
C ASN A 591 -1.48 36.90 -6.09
N VAL A 592 -1.34 36.85 -7.42
CA VAL A 592 -0.65 35.76 -8.13
C VAL A 592 0.86 36.05 -8.10
N LYS A 593 1.66 35.09 -7.63
CA LYS A 593 3.12 35.21 -7.51
C LYS A 593 3.86 34.68 -8.73
N SER A 594 3.29 33.70 -9.44
CA SER A 594 3.90 33.12 -10.64
C SER A 594 2.84 32.64 -11.63
N LEU A 595 3.13 32.83 -12.92
CA LEU A 595 2.41 32.18 -14.01
C LEU A 595 3.37 31.25 -14.73
N TRP A 596 2.99 29.98 -14.91
CA TRP A 596 3.66 29.04 -15.81
C TRP A 596 2.79 28.83 -17.04
N THR A 597 3.36 28.94 -18.23
CA THR A 597 2.67 28.74 -19.52
C THR A 597 3.41 27.76 -20.42
N ARG A 598 2.75 27.34 -21.50
CA ARG A 598 3.36 26.63 -22.61
C ARG A 598 3.77 27.62 -23.70
N THR A 599 4.93 27.44 -24.31
CA THR A 599 5.29 28.13 -25.56
C THR A 599 4.53 27.53 -26.75
N LYS A 600 4.64 28.16 -27.93
CA LYS A 600 4.09 27.63 -29.19
C LYS A 600 4.72 26.30 -29.60
N GLU A 601 5.97 26.07 -29.20
CA GLU A 601 6.72 24.83 -29.36
C GLU A 601 6.40 23.80 -28.26
N GLY A 602 5.43 24.10 -27.38
CA GLY A 602 4.99 23.21 -26.31
C GLY A 602 5.90 23.15 -25.08
N LYS A 603 6.94 24.00 -24.96
CA LYS A 603 7.83 23.98 -23.79
C LYS A 603 7.19 24.68 -22.59
N ILE A 604 7.44 24.19 -21.38
CA ILE A 604 7.02 24.88 -20.16
C ILE A 604 7.97 26.03 -19.85
N GLN A 605 7.43 27.21 -19.54
CA GLN A 605 8.20 28.38 -19.12
C GLN A 605 7.45 29.19 -18.05
N GLN A 606 8.18 30.03 -17.31
CA GLN A 606 7.62 30.97 -16.34
C GLN A 606 7.47 32.38 -16.94
N GLY A 607 6.32 33.02 -16.72
CA GLY A 607 6.06 34.46 -16.89
C GLY A 607 5.81 35.13 -15.52
N LEU A 608 5.69 36.45 -15.40
CA LEU A 608 5.29 37.47 -16.39
C LEU A 608 5.98 38.82 -16.15
N GLY A 609 6.31 39.53 -17.24
CA GLY A 609 6.78 40.92 -17.22
C GLY A 609 7.34 41.33 -18.60
N ASN A 610 6.91 42.47 -19.13
CA ASN A 610 7.24 42.88 -20.51
C ASN A 610 8.75 43.06 -20.76
N GLY A 611 9.14 42.86 -22.03
CA GLY A 611 10.53 42.72 -22.48
C GLY A 611 11.55 43.75 -21.99
N SER A 612 12.81 43.29 -21.95
CA SER A 612 14.02 44.11 -21.78
C SER A 612 14.22 44.85 -20.44
N ALA A 613 13.79 44.25 -19.32
CA ALA A 613 14.42 44.50 -18.03
C ALA A 613 14.45 43.23 -17.17
N ALA A 614 15.60 42.90 -16.59
CA ALA A 614 15.67 41.92 -15.51
C ALA A 614 15.10 42.57 -14.24
N VAL A 615 13.79 42.42 -14.01
CA VAL A 615 13.16 42.80 -12.75
C VAL A 615 13.42 41.66 -11.76
N ASN A 616 14.42 41.85 -10.90
CA ASN A 616 14.85 40.88 -9.89
C ASN A 616 13.89 40.75 -8.68
N ASP A 617 12.72 41.42 -8.71
CA ASP A 617 11.80 41.48 -7.58
C ASP A 617 10.81 40.29 -7.58
N ALA A 618 11.23 39.21 -6.92
CA ALA A 618 10.42 38.03 -6.61
C ALA A 618 9.24 38.29 -5.63
N GLU A 619 8.87 39.55 -5.41
CA GLU A 619 7.85 40.03 -4.47
C GLU A 619 6.66 40.73 -5.15
N SER A 620 6.68 41.00 -6.46
CA SER A 620 5.55 41.65 -7.13
C SER A 620 4.36 40.69 -7.30
N LEU A 621 3.28 40.96 -6.57
CA LEU A 621 2.02 40.23 -6.62
C LEU A 621 1.13 40.80 -7.74
N GLN A 622 0.65 39.93 -8.64
CA GLN A 622 -0.06 40.32 -9.86
C GLN A 622 -1.56 40.01 -9.81
N THR A 623 -2.32 40.66 -10.67
CA THR A 623 -3.75 40.43 -10.95
C THR A 623 -3.92 39.97 -12.40
N LEU A 624 -4.57 38.82 -12.62
CA LEU A 624 -4.81 38.25 -13.94
C LEU A 624 -6.32 38.07 -14.16
N VAL A 625 -6.82 38.49 -15.32
CA VAL A 625 -8.23 38.35 -15.68
C VAL A 625 -8.41 37.34 -16.80
N PHE A 626 -9.25 36.34 -16.56
CA PHE A 626 -9.60 35.33 -17.56
C PHE A 626 -11.03 35.51 -18.04
N VAL A 627 -11.21 35.54 -19.36
CA VAL A 627 -12.50 35.63 -20.04
C VAL A 627 -12.66 34.41 -20.95
N LYS A 628 -13.72 33.64 -20.72
CA LYS A 628 -14.03 32.37 -21.40
C LYS A 628 -12.82 31.41 -21.43
N GLY A 629 -12.11 31.33 -20.31
CA GLY A 629 -10.93 30.48 -20.15
C GLY A 629 -9.66 31.00 -20.84
N LYS A 630 -9.66 32.17 -21.49
CA LYS A 630 -8.46 32.81 -22.05
C LYS A 630 -7.99 33.97 -21.19
N LEU A 631 -6.68 34.17 -21.07
CA LEU A 631 -6.09 35.33 -20.40
C LEU A 631 -6.41 36.59 -21.22
N SER A 632 -7.01 37.59 -20.58
CA SER A 632 -7.45 38.85 -21.22
C SER A 632 -6.46 39.98 -20.96
N CYS A 633 -6.06 40.16 -19.70
CA CYS A 633 -5.19 41.25 -19.26
C CYS A 633 -4.45 40.89 -17.96
N ILE A 634 -3.40 41.65 -17.66
CA ILE A 634 -2.56 41.55 -16.45
C ILE A 634 -2.38 42.95 -15.84
N ASP A 635 -2.59 43.09 -14.53
CA ASP A 635 -2.39 44.31 -13.74
C ASP A 635 -2.99 45.58 -14.39
N SER A 636 -2.17 46.60 -14.60
CA SER A 636 -2.57 47.91 -15.14
C SER A 636 -3.02 47.89 -16.60
N THR A 637 -2.91 46.76 -17.30
CA THR A 637 -3.49 46.60 -18.65
C THR A 637 -4.98 46.28 -18.62
N CYS A 638 -5.54 45.96 -17.45
CA CYS A 638 -6.95 45.60 -17.31
C CYS A 638 -7.88 46.82 -17.31
N SER A 639 -8.89 46.77 -18.19
CA SER A 639 -9.94 47.78 -18.25
C SER A 639 -10.96 47.62 -17.11
N ALA A 640 -11.63 48.72 -16.76
CA ALA A 640 -12.71 48.68 -15.76
C ALA A 640 -13.87 47.77 -16.21
N GLU A 641 -14.14 47.67 -17.51
CA GLU A 641 -15.20 46.82 -18.08
C GLU A 641 -14.92 45.31 -17.88
N GLU A 642 -13.66 44.88 -18.02
CA GLU A 642 -13.25 43.49 -17.78
C GLU A 642 -13.48 43.04 -16.32
N LEU A 643 -13.43 43.97 -15.36
CA LEU A 643 -13.60 43.69 -13.94
C LEU A 643 -15.08 43.61 -13.49
N VAL A 644 -16.00 44.35 -14.14
CA VAL A 644 -17.40 44.51 -13.68
C VAL A 644 -18.21 43.22 -13.79
N GLY A 645 -18.66 42.67 -12.66
CA GLY A 645 -19.45 41.42 -12.61
C GLY A 645 -18.64 40.14 -12.81
N SER A 646 -17.33 40.20 -12.59
CA SER A 646 -16.44 39.04 -12.53
C SER A 646 -16.47 38.36 -11.15
N LYS A 647 -16.09 37.08 -11.08
CA LYS A 647 -15.83 36.39 -9.80
C LYS A 647 -14.35 36.59 -9.42
N THR A 648 -14.07 37.25 -8.31
CA THR A 648 -12.69 37.47 -7.83
C THR A 648 -12.24 36.35 -6.89
N LEU A 649 -11.00 35.89 -7.04
CA LEU A 649 -10.32 34.95 -6.14
C LEU A 649 -8.93 35.45 -5.78
N ASP A 650 -8.64 35.46 -4.49
CA ASP A 650 -7.32 35.77 -3.96
C ASP A 650 -6.46 34.50 -3.88
N LEU A 651 -5.36 34.45 -4.65
CA LEU A 651 -4.42 33.33 -4.63
C LEU A 651 -3.39 33.42 -3.49
N GLN A 652 -3.34 34.51 -2.72
CA GLN A 652 -2.51 34.64 -1.51
C GLN A 652 -1.03 34.26 -1.74
N GLY A 653 -0.42 34.76 -2.82
CA GLY A 653 0.95 34.41 -3.21
C GLY A 653 1.09 33.06 -3.90
N GLY A 654 -0.03 32.48 -4.36
CA GLY A 654 -0.08 31.25 -5.15
C GLY A 654 0.21 31.45 -6.63
N SER A 655 -0.10 30.45 -7.46
CA SER A 655 0.33 30.39 -8.86
C SER A 655 -0.79 30.06 -9.82
N ILE A 656 -0.56 30.31 -11.10
CA ILE A 656 -1.32 29.68 -12.19
C ILE A 656 -0.33 28.87 -13.03
N SER A 657 -0.64 27.61 -13.34
CA SER A 657 0.28 26.70 -14.03
C SER A 657 -0.44 25.83 -15.05
N PRO A 658 0.26 25.11 -15.95
CA PRO A 658 -0.35 24.10 -16.79
C PRO A 658 -1.06 23.03 -15.95
N GLY A 659 -2.21 22.56 -16.42
CA GLY A 659 -2.86 21.38 -15.87
C GLY A 659 -2.06 20.11 -16.19
N LEU A 660 -2.02 19.21 -15.20
CA LEU A 660 -1.22 18.00 -15.25
C LEU A 660 -1.91 16.87 -16.03
N MET A 661 -1.10 15.91 -16.45
CA MET A 661 -1.50 14.67 -17.10
C MET A 661 -1.11 13.45 -16.27
N THR A 662 -1.91 12.37 -16.35
CA THR A 662 -1.54 11.04 -15.84
C THR A 662 -1.71 9.94 -16.90
N TYR A 663 -0.86 8.91 -16.80
CA TYR A 663 -0.91 7.67 -17.60
C TYR A 663 -0.72 6.45 -16.69
N GLY A 664 -1.26 5.28 -17.09
CA GLY A 664 -0.83 3.97 -16.57
C GLY A 664 -1.82 3.27 -15.64
N SER A 665 -2.94 3.91 -15.32
CA SER A 665 -4.05 3.32 -14.56
C SER A 665 -5.34 3.27 -15.39
N THR A 666 -6.34 2.54 -14.88
CA THR A 666 -7.69 2.46 -15.46
C THR A 666 -8.58 3.65 -15.10
N LEU A 667 -7.99 4.84 -14.84
CA LEU A 667 -8.72 6.05 -14.48
C LEU A 667 -9.74 6.39 -15.57
N GLY A 668 -11.03 6.48 -15.21
CA GLY A 668 -12.12 6.72 -16.16
C GLY A 668 -12.62 5.47 -16.91
N LEU A 669 -12.16 4.26 -16.60
CA LEU A 669 -12.69 2.98 -17.13
C LEU A 669 -13.50 2.18 -16.08
N GLY A 670 -13.81 2.82 -14.96
CA GLY A 670 -14.63 2.26 -13.88
C GLY A 670 -14.61 3.12 -12.61
N GLU A 671 -15.52 2.83 -11.68
CA GLU A 671 -15.69 3.61 -10.44
C GLU A 671 -14.92 3.01 -9.25
N ILE A 672 -15.05 1.70 -9.01
CA ILE A 672 -14.48 1.00 -7.85
C ILE A 672 -13.66 -0.19 -8.35
N MET A 673 -12.33 -0.08 -8.36
CA MET A 673 -11.44 -1.04 -9.02
C MET A 673 -11.70 -2.52 -8.66
N GLY A 674 -11.97 -2.81 -7.38
CA GLY A 674 -12.23 -4.14 -6.86
C GLY A 674 -13.69 -4.63 -6.94
N GLU A 675 -14.61 -3.84 -7.47
CA GLU A 675 -16.03 -4.23 -7.63
C GLU A 675 -16.36 -4.42 -9.13
N PRO A 676 -16.46 -5.68 -9.61
CA PRO A 676 -16.64 -5.99 -11.02
C PRO A 676 -17.85 -5.31 -11.69
N SER A 677 -18.93 -5.06 -10.95
CA SER A 677 -20.13 -4.37 -11.48
C SER A 677 -19.93 -2.88 -11.78
N THR A 678 -18.76 -2.32 -11.46
CA THR A 678 -18.38 -0.93 -11.75
C THR A 678 -17.20 -0.80 -12.72
N GLN A 679 -16.77 -1.90 -13.33
CA GLN A 679 -15.62 -1.97 -14.22
C GLN A 679 -16.04 -2.46 -15.62
N ASP A 680 -15.20 -2.23 -16.62
CA ASP A 680 -15.31 -2.76 -17.99
C ASP A 680 -15.19 -4.30 -18.11
N GLY A 681 -15.07 -5.00 -16.98
CA GLY A 681 -14.96 -6.46 -16.93
C GLY A 681 -13.62 -7.01 -17.41
N ASP A 682 -13.70 -8.11 -18.14
CA ASP A 682 -12.55 -8.92 -18.55
C ASP A 682 -12.44 -9.05 -20.08
N LEU A 683 -11.26 -8.70 -20.59
CA LEU A 683 -10.92 -8.80 -22.01
C LEU A 683 -10.62 -10.25 -22.42
N ALA A 684 -10.80 -10.55 -23.70
CA ALA A 684 -10.25 -11.77 -24.30
C ALA A 684 -8.72 -11.69 -24.40
N ASP A 685 -8.05 -12.85 -24.40
CA ASP A 685 -6.62 -12.96 -24.65
C ASP A 685 -6.34 -14.17 -25.55
N ALA A 686 -5.91 -13.89 -26.77
CA ALA A 686 -5.66 -14.89 -27.81
C ALA A 686 -4.49 -15.84 -27.50
N LEU A 687 -3.64 -15.53 -26.51
CA LEU A 687 -2.54 -16.42 -26.10
C LEU A 687 -2.93 -17.40 -24.97
N THR A 688 -4.09 -17.19 -24.32
CA THR A 688 -4.57 -18.05 -23.22
C THR A 688 -5.97 -18.64 -23.46
N GLY A 689 -6.76 -18.08 -24.37
CA GLY A 689 -8.07 -18.61 -24.76
C GLY A 689 -8.49 -18.20 -26.18
N ASN A 690 -9.72 -18.54 -26.56
CA ASN A 690 -10.29 -18.16 -27.85
C ASN A 690 -10.94 -16.77 -27.77
N VAL A 691 -10.63 -15.90 -28.72
CA VAL A 691 -11.39 -14.66 -28.97
C VAL A 691 -12.82 -15.01 -29.42
N PRO A 692 -13.87 -14.28 -28.98
CA PRO A 692 -15.23 -14.51 -29.44
C PRO A 692 -15.36 -14.42 -30.96
N ARG A 693 -15.95 -15.44 -31.60
CA ARG A 693 -16.11 -15.49 -33.08
C ARG A 693 -16.83 -14.29 -33.70
N LEU A 694 -17.64 -13.57 -32.92
CA LEU A 694 -18.34 -12.36 -33.36
C LEU A 694 -17.39 -11.18 -33.68
N MET A 695 -16.18 -11.17 -33.11
CA MET A 695 -15.18 -10.13 -33.38
C MET A 695 -14.51 -10.28 -34.75
N ASP A 696 -14.51 -11.48 -35.35
CA ASP A 696 -13.83 -11.80 -36.62
C ASP A 696 -12.37 -11.30 -36.68
N ASP A 697 -11.68 -11.30 -35.54
CA ASP A 697 -10.34 -10.75 -35.34
C ASP A 697 -9.53 -11.72 -34.44
N VAL A 698 -8.31 -12.06 -34.85
CA VAL A 698 -7.48 -13.06 -34.14
C VAL A 698 -6.94 -12.57 -32.80
N GLY A 699 -6.75 -11.25 -32.64
CA GLY A 699 -6.21 -10.64 -31.43
C GLY A 699 -7.31 -10.21 -30.46
N GLY A 700 -8.52 -9.94 -30.96
CA GLY A 700 -9.62 -9.41 -30.17
C GLY A 700 -9.34 -8.00 -29.67
N LEU A 701 -8.68 -7.17 -30.49
CA LEU A 701 -8.29 -5.82 -30.12
C LEU A 701 -9.51 -4.94 -29.84
N VAL A 702 -9.53 -4.30 -28.67
CA VAL A 702 -10.61 -3.40 -28.20
C VAL A 702 -10.07 -1.99 -27.91
N ARG A 703 -10.97 -1.03 -27.70
CA ARG A 703 -10.64 0.39 -27.56
C ARG A 703 -11.21 0.95 -26.26
N ALA A 704 -10.36 1.57 -25.43
CA ALA A 704 -10.77 2.15 -24.15
C ALA A 704 -11.78 3.31 -24.28
N VAL A 705 -11.86 3.95 -25.46
CA VAL A 705 -12.83 5.02 -25.73
C VAL A 705 -14.29 4.55 -25.67
N ASP A 706 -14.55 3.28 -26.03
CA ASP A 706 -15.90 2.72 -26.05
C ASP A 706 -16.46 2.48 -24.64
N THR A 707 -15.61 2.54 -23.61
CA THR A 707 -15.91 2.12 -22.23
C THR A 707 -15.59 3.20 -21.19
N LEU A 708 -15.33 4.45 -21.64
CA LEU A 708 -15.10 5.61 -20.79
C LEU A 708 -16.33 5.97 -19.91
N VAL A 709 -16.10 5.97 -18.60
CA VAL A 709 -17.00 6.48 -17.56
C VAL A 709 -16.52 7.87 -17.13
N PHE A 710 -17.39 8.87 -17.30
CA PHE A 710 -17.14 10.25 -16.88
C PHE A 710 -17.64 10.49 -15.45
N GLN A 711 -17.13 11.56 -14.82
CA GLN A 711 -17.48 11.97 -13.45
C GLN A 711 -17.14 10.95 -12.35
N THR A 712 -16.26 9.98 -12.60
CA THR A 712 -15.83 9.03 -11.57
C THR A 712 -15.14 9.75 -10.41
N ARG A 713 -15.28 9.22 -9.19
CA ARG A 713 -14.83 9.93 -7.99
C ARG A 713 -13.32 10.19 -8.00
N ASP A 714 -12.52 9.25 -8.50
CA ASP A 714 -11.08 9.44 -8.63
C ASP A 714 -10.72 10.44 -9.74
N ALA A 715 -11.42 10.44 -10.89
CA ALA A 715 -11.18 11.42 -11.95
C ALA A 715 -11.51 12.85 -11.50
N LEU A 716 -12.62 13.04 -10.79
CA LEU A 716 -12.98 14.35 -10.24
C LEU A 716 -12.07 14.78 -9.07
N THR A 717 -11.56 13.84 -8.28
CA THR A 717 -10.56 14.12 -7.23
C THR A 717 -9.22 14.53 -7.85
N ALA A 718 -8.79 13.86 -8.93
CA ALA A 718 -7.61 14.22 -9.70
C ALA A 718 -7.76 15.61 -10.35
N TYR A 719 -8.91 15.90 -10.94
CA TYR A 719 -9.26 17.22 -11.50
C TYR A 719 -9.18 18.34 -10.46
N ARG A 720 -9.80 18.14 -9.28
CA ARG A 720 -9.69 19.09 -8.15
C ARG A 720 -8.29 19.13 -7.50
N SER A 721 -7.37 18.27 -7.93
CA SER A 721 -5.95 18.26 -7.51
C SER A 721 -5.00 18.75 -8.61
N GLY A 722 -5.52 19.22 -9.75
CA GLY A 722 -4.75 19.82 -10.85
C GLY A 722 -4.44 18.89 -12.02
N VAL A 723 -4.88 17.62 -12.01
CA VAL A 723 -4.76 16.71 -13.16
C VAL A 723 -5.98 16.88 -14.07
N THR A 724 -5.81 17.63 -15.16
CA THR A 724 -6.88 17.98 -16.10
C THR A 724 -7.02 17.02 -17.28
N LEU A 725 -6.00 16.18 -17.50
CA LEU A 725 -5.90 15.23 -18.61
C LEU A 725 -5.50 13.85 -18.09
N ALA A 726 -6.03 12.79 -18.68
CA ALA A 726 -5.53 11.44 -18.45
C ALA A 726 -5.56 10.62 -19.73
N THR A 727 -4.61 9.68 -19.85
CA THR A 727 -4.67 8.59 -20.82
C THR A 727 -4.94 7.29 -20.10
N SER A 728 -6.14 6.75 -20.32
CA SER A 728 -6.56 5.46 -19.79
C SER A 728 -6.04 4.34 -20.68
N SER A 729 -5.33 3.38 -20.09
CA SER A 729 -4.99 2.13 -20.76
C SER A 729 -5.81 0.99 -20.18
N LEU A 730 -6.16 0.03 -21.02
CA LEU A 730 -6.74 -1.25 -20.63
C LEU A 730 -5.65 -2.26 -20.19
N ALA A 731 -4.37 -1.87 -20.26
CA ALA A 731 -3.26 -2.66 -19.77
C ALA A 731 -3.36 -2.92 -18.26
N LYS A 732 -3.14 -4.19 -17.89
CA LYS A 732 -3.06 -4.65 -16.50
C LYS A 732 -1.65 -5.22 -16.29
N PRO A 733 -0.69 -4.43 -15.77
CA PRO A 733 0.71 -4.85 -15.68
C PRO A 733 0.91 -6.06 -14.74
N VAL A 734 2.09 -6.68 -14.83
CA VAL A 734 2.42 -7.89 -14.04
C VAL A 734 2.59 -7.53 -12.56
N TYR A 735 1.54 -7.78 -11.76
CA TYR A 735 1.51 -7.48 -10.33
C TYR A 735 1.15 -8.70 -9.46
N LEU A 736 1.12 -8.45 -8.15
CA LEU A 736 0.86 -9.43 -7.11
C LEU A 736 -0.47 -10.19 -7.26
N ASN A 737 -1.58 -9.46 -7.42
CA ASN A 737 -2.96 -9.98 -7.37
C ASN A 737 -3.85 -9.41 -8.50
N GLY A 738 -3.24 -9.01 -9.63
CA GLY A 738 -4.03 -8.62 -10.81
C GLY A 738 -4.69 -9.83 -11.48
N PRO A 739 -5.72 -9.66 -12.31
CA PRO A 739 -6.04 -10.67 -13.30
C PRO A 739 -4.80 -10.92 -14.19
N GLY A 740 -4.71 -12.11 -14.78
CA GLY A 740 -3.53 -12.52 -15.55
C GLY A 740 -3.13 -11.48 -16.60
N SER A 741 -1.83 -11.18 -16.69
CA SER A 741 -1.29 -10.19 -17.63
C SER A 741 -1.60 -10.59 -19.07
N ARG A 742 -2.50 -9.84 -19.71
CA ARG A 742 -2.93 -10.08 -21.09
C ARG A 742 -1.90 -9.50 -22.05
N PHE A 743 -1.44 -10.32 -22.99
CA PHE A 743 -0.44 -9.89 -23.97
C PHE A 743 -0.93 -8.70 -24.79
N LEU A 744 -2.14 -8.78 -25.37
CA LEU A 744 -2.79 -7.63 -26.00
C LEU A 744 -3.63 -6.88 -24.96
N SER A 745 -3.43 -5.56 -24.90
CA SER A 745 -4.08 -4.67 -23.93
C SER A 745 -4.87 -3.52 -24.57
N GLY A 746 -5.19 -3.64 -25.87
CA GLY A 746 -6.09 -2.72 -26.57
C GLY A 746 -5.49 -1.38 -26.98
N LEU A 747 -6.37 -0.46 -27.36
CA LEU A 747 -6.06 0.93 -27.70
C LEU A 747 -6.44 1.85 -26.54
N SER A 748 -5.53 2.76 -26.15
CA SER A 748 -5.78 3.76 -25.11
C SER A 748 -6.45 5.02 -25.64
N VAL A 749 -7.11 5.76 -24.74
CA VAL A 749 -7.85 7.00 -25.04
C VAL A 749 -7.35 8.15 -24.15
N ALA A 750 -7.31 9.38 -24.67
CA ALA A 750 -7.00 10.59 -23.90
C ALA A 750 -8.28 11.40 -23.66
N PHE A 751 -8.55 11.74 -22.40
CA PHE A 751 -9.77 12.44 -22.00
C PHE A 751 -9.53 13.46 -20.88
N ARG A 752 -10.44 14.43 -20.74
CA ARG A 752 -10.42 15.42 -19.66
C ARG A 752 -11.16 14.91 -18.45
N THR A 753 -10.43 14.79 -17.33
CA THR A 753 -10.88 14.22 -16.04
C THR A 753 -12.09 14.95 -15.44
N GLY A 754 -12.20 16.26 -15.67
CA GLY A 754 -13.31 17.11 -15.19
C GLY A 754 -14.53 17.19 -16.13
N SER A 755 -14.62 16.37 -17.16
CA SER A 755 -15.76 16.39 -18.09
C SER A 755 -16.96 15.59 -17.56
N SER A 756 -18.16 16.00 -17.95
CA SER A 756 -19.41 15.39 -17.51
C SER A 756 -19.91 14.24 -18.37
N HIS A 757 -19.52 14.18 -19.65
CA HIS A 757 -19.80 13.08 -20.58
C HIS A 757 -18.96 13.22 -21.87
N ALA A 758 -18.84 12.15 -22.66
CA ALA A 758 -18.11 12.14 -23.93
C ALA A 758 -18.49 13.25 -24.91
N MET A 759 -19.78 13.64 -24.93
CA MET A 759 -20.32 14.70 -25.83
C MET A 759 -19.99 16.13 -25.38
N GLU A 760 -19.27 16.34 -24.28
CA GLU A 760 -18.87 17.69 -23.83
C GLU A 760 -17.66 18.15 -24.67
N LYS A 761 -17.61 19.44 -25.03
CA LYS A 761 -16.61 19.97 -25.98
C LYS A 761 -15.18 19.66 -25.51
N GLY A 762 -14.45 18.85 -26.28
CA GLY A 762 -13.08 18.45 -25.93
C GLY A 762 -12.97 17.54 -24.70
N ALA A 763 -14.04 16.79 -24.37
CA ALA A 763 -14.02 15.80 -23.30
C ALA A 763 -13.17 14.59 -23.64
N ILE A 764 -13.35 14.03 -24.85
CA ILE A 764 -12.36 13.18 -25.48
C ILE A 764 -11.39 14.11 -26.22
N VAL A 765 -10.09 13.96 -25.93
CA VAL A 765 -9.02 14.73 -26.57
C VAL A 765 -8.49 13.97 -27.78
N GLN A 766 -8.30 12.66 -27.63
CA GLN A 766 -7.91 11.77 -28.72
C GLN A 766 -8.51 10.38 -28.47
N ASP A 767 -9.22 9.85 -29.45
CA ASP A 767 -9.96 8.58 -29.40
C ASP A 767 -9.04 7.36 -29.37
N VAL A 768 -7.98 7.37 -30.19
CA VAL A 768 -6.90 6.38 -30.19
C VAL A 768 -5.56 7.06 -29.99
N VAL A 769 -4.98 6.87 -28.81
CA VAL A 769 -3.69 7.44 -28.39
C VAL A 769 -2.54 6.52 -28.81
N ALA A 770 -2.53 5.29 -28.29
CA ALA A 770 -1.46 4.32 -28.48
C ALA A 770 -2.01 2.87 -28.44
N LEU A 771 -1.24 1.96 -29.02
CA LEU A 771 -1.47 0.51 -28.97
C LEU A 771 -0.69 -0.09 -27.79
N HIS A 772 -1.36 -0.90 -26.96
CA HIS A 772 -0.80 -1.44 -25.72
C HIS A 772 -0.55 -2.94 -25.77
N VAL A 773 0.65 -3.34 -25.37
CA VAL A 773 1.08 -4.73 -25.24
C VAL A 773 1.79 -4.92 -23.90
N VAL A 774 1.58 -6.04 -23.21
CA VAL A 774 2.28 -6.38 -21.95
C VAL A 774 3.26 -7.51 -22.20
N LEU A 775 4.52 -7.34 -21.80
CA LEU A 775 5.53 -8.40 -21.84
C LEU A 775 6.23 -8.57 -20.48
N GLY A 776 6.22 -9.81 -19.98
CA GLY A 776 6.79 -10.15 -18.69
C GLY A 776 6.65 -11.63 -18.33
N ARG A 777 7.31 -12.01 -17.25
CA ARG A 777 7.19 -13.36 -16.66
C ARG A 777 5.86 -13.50 -15.89
N ALA A 778 5.47 -14.74 -15.58
CA ALA A 778 4.21 -15.03 -14.91
C ALA A 778 4.12 -14.38 -13.51
N GLN A 779 2.89 -14.02 -13.11
CA GLN A 779 2.61 -13.46 -11.77
C GLN A 779 2.90 -14.50 -10.67
N PRO A 780 3.41 -14.11 -9.50
CA PRO A 780 3.86 -15.06 -8.49
C PRO A 780 2.74 -15.74 -7.68
N MET A 781 1.55 -15.12 -7.56
CA MET A 781 0.42 -15.67 -6.78
C MET A 781 -0.64 -16.36 -7.64
N VAL A 782 -0.50 -16.36 -8.97
CA VAL A 782 -1.46 -16.97 -9.90
C VAL A 782 -0.78 -18.11 -10.66
N GLY A 783 -1.46 -19.25 -10.77
CA GLY A 783 -0.93 -20.42 -11.47
C GLY A 783 -0.99 -20.27 -12.99
N GLY A 784 0.18 -20.26 -13.64
CA GLY A 784 0.32 -20.28 -15.10
C GLY A 784 0.65 -18.92 -15.72
N GLY A 785 1.08 -18.94 -16.97
CA GLY A 785 1.43 -17.76 -17.75
C GLY A 785 2.02 -18.11 -19.11
N VAL A 786 1.87 -17.21 -20.08
CA VAL A 786 2.44 -17.38 -21.42
C VAL A 786 3.95 -17.11 -21.36
N SER A 787 4.77 -17.94 -22.01
CA SER A 787 6.23 -17.75 -21.99
C SER A 787 6.61 -16.45 -22.73
N VAL A 788 7.67 -15.77 -22.24
CA VAL A 788 8.18 -14.53 -22.87
C VAL A 788 8.59 -14.77 -24.33
N SER A 789 9.09 -15.97 -24.68
CA SER A 789 9.39 -16.32 -26.06
C SER A 789 8.14 -16.45 -26.94
N THR A 790 7.03 -16.97 -26.42
CA THR A 790 5.73 -16.97 -27.12
C THR A 790 5.18 -15.55 -27.27
N GLN A 791 5.24 -14.72 -26.22
CA GLN A 791 4.85 -13.30 -26.29
C GLN A 791 5.64 -12.53 -27.37
N MET A 792 6.98 -12.66 -27.35
CA MET A 792 7.86 -12.05 -28.37
C MET A 792 7.61 -12.59 -29.78
N ALA A 793 7.29 -13.88 -29.92
CA ALA A 793 6.94 -14.46 -31.22
C ALA A 793 5.61 -13.92 -31.76
N ALA A 794 4.59 -13.75 -30.89
CA ALA A 794 3.32 -13.14 -31.24
C ALA A 794 3.52 -11.68 -31.67
N LEU A 795 4.22 -10.87 -30.87
CA LEU A 795 4.51 -9.46 -31.17
C LEU A 795 5.22 -9.30 -32.51
N ARG A 796 6.28 -10.09 -32.75
CA ARG A 796 7.00 -10.08 -34.02
C ARG A 796 6.07 -10.37 -35.20
N ARG A 797 5.21 -11.40 -35.11
CA ARG A 797 4.29 -11.77 -36.21
C ARG A 797 3.27 -10.66 -36.50
N LEU A 798 2.73 -10.01 -35.48
CA LEU A 798 1.75 -8.94 -35.63
C LEU A 798 2.38 -7.69 -36.28
N LEU A 799 3.53 -7.21 -35.77
CA LEU A 799 4.30 -6.12 -36.40
C LEU A 799 4.76 -6.47 -37.82
N TYR A 800 4.92 -7.76 -38.12
CA TYR A 800 5.28 -8.25 -39.45
C TYR A 800 4.11 -8.33 -40.43
N GLY A 801 2.90 -7.92 -40.04
CA GLY A 801 1.70 -7.93 -40.90
C GLY A 801 1.15 -9.33 -41.15
N TRP A 802 1.19 -10.21 -40.13
CA TRP A 802 0.59 -11.55 -40.24
C TRP A 802 -0.95 -11.52 -40.25
N GLU A 803 -1.56 -10.58 -39.52
CA GLU A 803 -3.01 -10.36 -39.54
C GLU A 803 -3.40 -9.35 -40.64
N SER A 804 -4.59 -9.53 -41.22
CA SER A 804 -5.06 -8.73 -42.35
C SER A 804 -5.50 -7.32 -41.92
N GLN A 805 -5.28 -6.33 -42.79
CA GLN A 805 -5.57 -4.92 -42.50
C GLN A 805 -7.07 -4.57 -42.59
N ASP A 806 -7.94 -5.50 -43.00
CA ASP A 806 -9.40 -5.36 -42.83
C ASP A 806 -9.86 -5.65 -41.39
N LYS A 807 -8.96 -6.16 -40.52
CA LYS A 807 -9.21 -6.41 -39.09
C LYS A 807 -8.56 -5.33 -38.22
N GLU A 808 -9.16 -5.04 -37.07
CA GLU A 808 -8.66 -4.02 -36.13
C GLU A 808 -7.22 -4.34 -35.69
N THR A 809 -6.92 -5.59 -35.33
CA THR A 809 -5.57 -6.03 -34.95
C THR A 809 -4.56 -5.76 -36.06
N GLY A 810 -4.82 -6.22 -37.29
CA GLY A 810 -3.87 -6.03 -38.41
C GLY A 810 -3.68 -4.56 -38.79
N HIS A 811 -4.75 -3.77 -38.77
CA HIS A 811 -4.73 -2.33 -39.05
C HIS A 811 -3.89 -1.53 -38.04
N TRP A 812 -4.09 -1.74 -36.74
CA TRP A 812 -3.39 -0.96 -35.72
C TRP A 812 -1.96 -1.43 -35.49
N PHE A 813 -1.66 -2.73 -35.61
CA PHE A 813 -0.27 -3.20 -35.60
C PHE A 813 0.52 -2.68 -36.81
N ARG A 814 -0.10 -2.56 -37.99
CA ARG A 814 0.53 -1.91 -39.15
C ARG A 814 0.87 -0.45 -38.88
N LYS A 815 -0.10 0.34 -38.38
CA LYS A 815 0.10 1.75 -38.02
C LYS A 815 1.17 1.96 -36.94
N ALA A 816 1.22 1.08 -35.94
CA ALA A 816 2.23 1.12 -34.89
C ALA A 816 3.63 0.85 -35.46
N ALA A 817 3.77 -0.18 -36.29
CA ALA A 817 5.03 -0.54 -36.96
C ALA A 817 5.51 0.53 -37.97
N GLU A 818 4.58 1.26 -38.60
CA GLU A 818 4.85 2.44 -39.43
C GLU A 818 5.14 3.73 -38.63
N GLY A 819 5.03 3.71 -37.30
CA GLY A 819 5.25 4.87 -36.43
C GLY A 819 4.13 5.91 -36.43
N VAL A 820 2.96 5.60 -37.02
CA VAL A 820 1.80 6.51 -37.08
C VAL A 820 1.21 6.76 -35.69
N ILE A 821 1.15 5.69 -34.86
CA ILE A 821 0.81 5.73 -33.44
C ILE A 821 1.96 5.11 -32.62
N PRO A 822 2.10 5.45 -31.32
CA PRO A 822 3.03 4.75 -30.44
C PRO A 822 2.59 3.31 -30.18
N LEU A 823 3.57 2.41 -30.16
CA LEU A 823 3.50 1.11 -29.50
C LEU A 823 4.01 1.29 -28.06
N VAL A 824 3.11 1.27 -27.09
CA VAL A 824 3.45 1.29 -25.67
C VAL A 824 3.53 -0.16 -25.19
N ILE A 825 4.66 -0.50 -24.57
CA ILE A 825 4.93 -1.84 -24.05
C ILE A 825 5.14 -1.75 -22.55
N GLU A 826 4.24 -2.33 -21.78
CA GLU A 826 4.45 -2.53 -20.34
C GLU A 826 5.49 -3.64 -20.16
N VAL A 827 6.70 -3.26 -19.72
CA VAL A 827 7.86 -4.16 -19.56
C VAL A 827 8.81 -3.60 -18.49
N ASP A 828 9.17 -4.42 -17.51
CA ASP A 828 10.11 -4.02 -16.45
C ASP A 828 11.54 -4.55 -16.66
N SER A 829 11.67 -5.73 -17.27
CA SER A 829 12.93 -6.47 -17.31
C SER A 829 13.87 -5.97 -18.42
N ALA A 830 15.10 -5.61 -18.07
CA ALA A 830 16.13 -5.17 -19.02
C ALA A 830 16.38 -6.21 -20.13
N ASP A 831 16.39 -7.50 -19.79
CA ASP A 831 16.64 -8.59 -20.74
C ASP A 831 15.54 -8.66 -21.84
N ILE A 832 14.29 -8.29 -21.47
CA ILE A 832 13.15 -8.22 -22.39
C ILE A 832 13.23 -6.92 -23.20
N MET A 833 13.54 -5.78 -22.57
CA MET A 833 13.75 -4.50 -23.27
C MET A 833 14.83 -4.61 -24.34
N ALA A 834 15.99 -5.22 -24.06
CA ALA A 834 17.03 -5.46 -25.07
C ALA A 834 16.51 -6.29 -26.27
N SER A 835 15.68 -7.30 -26.00
CA SER A 835 15.04 -8.12 -27.05
C SER A 835 14.02 -7.32 -27.89
N LEU A 836 13.36 -6.34 -27.28
CA LEU A 836 12.42 -5.42 -27.94
C LEU A 836 13.15 -4.35 -28.78
N LEU A 837 14.30 -3.85 -28.32
CA LEU A 837 15.15 -2.94 -29.12
C LEU A 837 15.66 -3.62 -30.40
N ILE A 838 16.09 -4.89 -30.30
CA ILE A 838 16.46 -5.70 -31.48
C ILE A 838 15.25 -5.88 -32.41
N LEU A 839 14.08 -6.24 -31.87
CA LEU A 839 12.86 -6.38 -32.68
C LEU A 839 12.46 -5.05 -33.34
N LYS A 840 12.69 -3.90 -32.71
CA LYS A 840 12.44 -2.58 -33.31
C LYS A 840 13.33 -2.36 -34.53
N ALA A 841 14.63 -2.63 -34.44
CA ALA A 841 15.53 -2.54 -35.59
C ALA A 841 15.07 -3.46 -36.73
N ASP A 842 14.77 -4.73 -36.45
CA ASP A 842 14.26 -5.70 -37.45
C ASP A 842 12.98 -5.22 -38.16
N VAL A 843 12.07 -4.56 -37.43
CA VAL A 843 10.80 -4.03 -37.95
C VAL A 843 11.03 -2.80 -38.81
N GLU A 844 11.89 -1.86 -38.37
CA GLU A 844 12.21 -0.64 -39.10
C GLU A 844 12.93 -0.92 -40.42
N ASP A 845 13.92 -1.82 -40.40
CA ASP A 845 14.65 -2.26 -41.60
C ASP A 845 13.70 -2.94 -42.61
N ARG A 846 12.67 -3.64 -42.13
CA ARG A 846 11.70 -4.34 -42.99
C ARG A 846 10.61 -3.44 -43.57
N ILE A 847 10.19 -2.40 -42.84
CA ILE A 847 9.09 -1.51 -43.27
C ILE A 847 9.62 -0.25 -43.97
N GLY A 848 10.84 0.21 -43.65
CA GLY A 848 11.43 1.43 -44.20
C GLY A 848 10.97 2.71 -43.50
N SER A 849 10.48 2.61 -42.27
CA SER A 849 9.96 3.72 -41.46
C SER A 849 10.38 3.58 -40.00
N ARG A 850 10.56 4.69 -39.28
CA ARG A 850 10.84 4.68 -37.83
C ARG A 850 9.57 4.35 -37.04
N MET A 851 9.65 3.33 -36.18
CA MET A 851 8.58 2.93 -35.27
C MET A 851 8.67 3.73 -33.96
N ARG A 852 7.55 4.31 -33.54
CA ARG A 852 7.42 4.98 -32.24
C ARG A 852 7.18 3.94 -31.15
N MET A 853 8.20 3.61 -30.36
CA MET A 853 8.12 2.63 -29.27
C MET A 853 8.35 3.33 -27.93
N VAL A 854 7.57 2.94 -26.91
CA VAL A 854 7.68 3.44 -25.54
C VAL A 854 7.66 2.26 -24.57
N PHE A 855 8.59 2.21 -23.63
CA PHE A 855 8.55 1.26 -22.51
C PHE A 855 7.84 1.89 -21.31
N ALA A 856 6.86 1.19 -20.76
CA ALA A 856 6.13 1.58 -19.56
C ALA A 856 6.37 0.56 -18.42
N GLY A 857 6.29 1.03 -17.17
CA GLY A 857 6.78 0.28 -16.01
C GLY A 857 8.28 0.48 -15.85
N ALA A 858 9.05 -0.14 -16.75
CA ALA A 858 10.45 0.18 -17.05
C ALA A 858 11.41 0.15 -15.85
N ALA A 859 11.13 -0.66 -14.82
CA ALA A 859 11.89 -0.66 -13.56
C ALA A 859 13.42 -0.87 -13.72
N GLU A 860 13.85 -1.69 -14.66
CA GLU A 860 15.27 -1.96 -14.94
C GLU A 860 15.84 -1.13 -16.12
N ALA A 861 15.10 -0.16 -16.67
CA ALA A 861 15.47 0.57 -17.90
C ALA A 861 16.77 1.39 -17.79
N HIS A 862 17.11 1.84 -16.58
CA HIS A 862 18.36 2.53 -16.29
C HIS A 862 19.61 1.68 -16.60
N LEU A 863 19.48 0.34 -16.66
CA LEU A 863 20.56 -0.57 -17.08
C LEU A 863 20.84 -0.54 -18.58
N LEU A 864 19.92 0.01 -19.38
CA LEU A 864 19.97 0.11 -20.84
C LEU A 864 19.73 1.54 -21.33
N ALA A 865 19.94 2.55 -20.46
CA ALA A 865 19.58 3.93 -20.74
C ALA A 865 20.20 4.47 -22.04
N ARG A 866 21.44 4.07 -22.34
CA ARG A 866 22.14 4.44 -23.57
C ARG A 866 21.57 3.74 -24.80
N GLU A 867 21.26 2.46 -24.72
CA GLU A 867 20.68 1.66 -25.80
C GLU A 867 19.26 2.13 -26.14
N ILE A 868 18.47 2.46 -25.10
CA ILE A 868 17.13 3.05 -25.20
C ILE A 868 17.19 4.41 -25.91
N SER A 869 18.09 5.29 -25.46
CA SER A 869 18.32 6.62 -26.06
C SER A 869 18.76 6.51 -27.54
N THR A 870 19.76 5.67 -27.81
CA THR A 870 20.29 5.44 -29.17
C THR A 870 19.23 4.87 -30.13
N SER A 871 18.25 4.14 -29.59
CA SER A 871 17.15 3.55 -30.36
C SER A 871 15.95 4.50 -30.51
N GLU A 872 16.01 5.73 -30.00
CA GLU A 872 14.87 6.67 -29.96
C GLU A 872 13.62 6.07 -29.27
N VAL A 873 13.83 5.26 -28.22
CA VAL A 873 12.74 4.67 -27.42
C VAL A 873 12.46 5.54 -26.20
N GLY A 874 11.19 5.89 -26.02
CA GLY A 874 10.74 6.65 -24.87
C GLY A 874 10.48 5.78 -23.64
N VAL A 875 10.49 6.37 -22.44
CA VAL A 875 10.22 5.65 -21.18
C VAL A 875 9.12 6.34 -20.36
N ILE A 876 8.17 5.58 -19.84
CA ILE A 876 7.25 6.02 -18.80
C ILE A 876 7.51 5.20 -17.54
N LEU A 877 8.13 5.82 -16.53
CA LEU A 877 8.40 5.15 -15.25
C LEU A 877 7.09 5.00 -14.48
N ASN A 878 6.64 3.74 -14.29
CA ASN A 878 5.38 3.44 -13.63
C ASN A 878 5.58 2.40 -12.48
N PRO A 879 5.87 2.86 -11.25
CA PRO A 879 5.71 4.21 -10.74
C PRO A 879 6.99 5.03 -10.95
N ALA A 880 6.91 6.35 -10.73
CA ALA A 880 8.08 7.22 -10.64
C ALA A 880 9.13 6.72 -9.62
N ARG A 881 8.68 6.05 -8.55
CA ARG A 881 9.47 5.55 -7.42
C ARG A 881 9.40 4.02 -7.35
N PRO A 882 10.35 3.28 -7.94
CA PRO A 882 10.21 1.85 -8.16
C PRO A 882 10.37 1.02 -6.86
N TYR A 883 9.79 -0.18 -6.88
CA TYR A 883 9.88 -1.20 -5.83
C TYR A 883 10.04 -2.58 -6.48
N PRO A 884 10.89 -3.50 -5.98
CA PRO A 884 11.12 -4.79 -6.62
C PRO A 884 10.01 -5.79 -6.27
N MET A 885 8.77 -5.52 -6.71
CA MET A 885 7.59 -6.30 -6.31
C MET A 885 7.61 -7.72 -6.91
N VAL A 886 8.03 -7.84 -8.16
CA VAL A 886 8.12 -9.11 -8.91
C VAL A 886 9.52 -9.30 -9.51
N TRP A 887 9.84 -10.51 -9.96
CA TRP A 887 11.18 -10.86 -10.46
C TRP A 887 11.73 -9.95 -11.56
N ASP A 888 10.86 -9.50 -12.46
CA ASP A 888 11.22 -8.61 -13.57
C ASP A 888 11.57 -7.18 -13.12
N GLN A 889 11.25 -6.84 -11.87
CA GLN A 889 11.57 -5.57 -11.20
C GLN A 889 12.72 -5.72 -10.19
N ARG A 890 13.48 -6.82 -10.17
CA ARG A 890 14.44 -7.06 -9.07
C ARG A 890 15.67 -6.13 -9.06
N ARG A 891 16.12 -5.63 -10.21
CA ARG A 891 17.30 -4.74 -10.34
C ARG A 891 16.89 -3.27 -10.40
N ILE A 892 16.15 -2.76 -9.41
CA ILE A 892 15.80 -1.32 -9.36
C ILE A 892 16.99 -0.44 -8.99
N LEU A 893 16.90 0.84 -9.37
CA LEU A 893 17.75 1.92 -8.86
C LEU A 893 16.92 2.78 -7.86
N PRO A 894 17.05 2.55 -6.54
CA PRO A 894 16.09 3.04 -5.54
C PRO A 894 16.20 4.52 -5.17
N GLY A 895 17.29 5.21 -5.47
CA GLY A 895 17.53 6.59 -5.06
C GLY A 895 17.98 6.78 -3.60
N PRO A 896 18.20 8.04 -3.17
CA PRO A 896 18.70 8.35 -1.83
C PRO A 896 17.73 7.88 -0.72
N PRO A 897 18.22 7.36 0.42
CA PRO A 897 19.62 7.28 0.85
C PRO A 897 20.34 5.96 0.47
N LEU A 898 19.78 5.13 -0.43
CA LEU A 898 20.39 3.86 -0.82
C LEU A 898 21.35 3.97 -2.01
N THR A 899 21.06 4.86 -2.97
CA THR A 899 21.91 5.16 -4.13
C THR A 899 21.93 6.65 -4.41
N ASN A 900 23.01 7.18 -4.99
CA ASN A 900 23.09 8.60 -5.38
C ASN A 900 22.09 9.00 -6.49
N ASP A 901 21.74 8.04 -7.34
CA ASP A 901 20.90 8.27 -8.51
C ASP A 901 19.58 7.50 -8.40
N THR A 902 18.58 8.01 -9.10
CA THR A 902 17.30 7.35 -9.39
C THR A 902 17.28 6.85 -10.83
N ALA A 903 16.38 5.91 -11.15
CA ALA A 903 16.19 5.46 -12.54
C ALA A 903 15.87 6.62 -13.49
N LEU A 904 15.07 7.60 -13.04
CA LEU A 904 14.74 8.81 -13.79
C LEU A 904 15.98 9.63 -14.17
N VAL A 905 16.81 9.96 -13.18
CA VAL A 905 18.02 10.76 -13.40
C VAL A 905 18.95 10.07 -14.39
N LYS A 906 19.18 8.76 -14.23
CA LYS A 906 20.08 8.01 -15.11
C LYS A 906 19.58 7.92 -16.56
N LEU A 907 18.27 7.92 -16.78
CA LEU A 907 17.66 7.98 -18.11
C LEU A 907 17.77 9.38 -18.74
N LEU A 908 17.49 10.44 -17.97
CA LEU A 908 17.60 11.83 -18.44
C LEU A 908 19.05 12.22 -18.79
N GLU A 909 20.04 11.75 -18.04
CA GLU A 909 21.47 11.99 -18.31
C GLU A 909 21.95 11.38 -19.64
N GLU A 910 21.35 10.26 -20.08
CA GLU A 910 21.61 9.66 -21.40
C GLU A 910 20.71 10.25 -22.51
N GLY A 911 19.88 11.25 -22.21
CA GLY A 911 19.01 11.92 -23.18
C GLY A 911 17.70 11.20 -23.51
N VAL A 912 17.29 10.20 -22.72
CA VAL A 912 15.99 9.53 -22.91
C VAL A 912 14.86 10.49 -22.56
N VAL A 913 13.81 10.55 -23.40
CA VAL A 913 12.55 11.24 -23.05
C VAL A 913 11.80 10.39 -22.02
N VAL A 914 11.61 10.92 -20.82
CA VAL A 914 10.95 10.23 -19.71
C VAL A 914 9.66 10.92 -19.30
N GLY A 915 8.60 10.16 -19.07
CA GLY A 915 7.39 10.61 -18.39
C GLY A 915 7.16 9.83 -17.09
N LEU A 916 6.34 10.37 -16.19
CA LEU A 916 5.97 9.70 -14.93
C LEU A 916 4.54 9.15 -14.98
N GLY A 917 4.40 7.85 -14.74
CA GLY A 917 3.13 7.14 -14.69
C GLY A 917 2.64 6.87 -13.27
N ILE A 918 1.35 6.51 -13.17
CA ILE A 918 0.66 6.03 -11.97
C ILE A 918 0.14 4.60 -12.20
N ARG A 919 0.02 3.82 -11.12
CA ARG A 919 -0.48 2.44 -11.17
C ARG A 919 -1.98 2.35 -10.84
N SER A 920 -2.45 3.18 -9.92
CA SER A 920 -3.83 3.14 -9.42
C SER A 920 -4.57 4.45 -9.68
N SER A 921 -5.89 4.39 -9.92
CA SER A 921 -6.72 5.58 -10.15
C SER A 921 -6.66 6.62 -9.04
N TRP A 922 -6.59 6.18 -7.77
CA TRP A 922 -6.46 7.07 -6.60
C TRP A 922 -5.12 7.82 -6.54
N GLU A 923 -4.06 7.30 -7.19
CA GLU A 923 -2.74 7.95 -7.23
C GLU A 923 -2.73 9.19 -8.12
N ALA A 924 -3.70 9.34 -9.04
CA ALA A 924 -3.74 10.45 -9.98
C ALA A 924 -3.70 11.82 -9.28
N ARG A 925 -4.37 11.96 -8.13
CA ARG A 925 -4.34 13.19 -7.33
C ARG A 925 -2.94 13.58 -6.81
N HIS A 926 -1.99 12.64 -6.80
CA HIS A 926 -0.63 12.81 -6.28
C HIS A 926 0.41 13.12 -7.36
N ALA A 927 0.04 13.21 -8.65
CA ALA A 927 0.99 13.51 -9.74
C ALA A 927 1.87 14.75 -9.46
N ARG A 928 1.31 15.80 -8.84
CA ARG A 928 2.05 17.00 -8.37
C ARG A 928 3.11 16.67 -7.31
N TYR A 929 2.85 15.73 -6.41
CA TYR A 929 3.79 15.33 -5.36
C TYR A 929 4.85 14.37 -5.87
N ASP A 930 4.51 13.43 -6.75
CA ASP A 930 5.48 12.52 -7.36
C ASP A 930 6.46 13.29 -8.29
N ALA A 931 5.99 14.27 -9.05
CA ALA A 931 6.84 15.16 -9.85
C ALA A 931 7.78 16.02 -8.98
N ASN A 932 7.26 16.63 -7.89
CA ASN A 932 8.08 17.39 -6.95
C ASN A 932 9.13 16.49 -6.27
N TRP A 933 8.73 15.33 -5.77
CA TRP A 933 9.62 14.38 -5.10
C TRP A 933 10.72 13.90 -6.06
N ALA A 934 10.38 13.62 -7.32
CA ALA A 934 11.36 13.28 -8.36
C ALA A 934 12.40 14.39 -8.60
N SER A 935 12.00 15.67 -8.53
CA SER A 935 12.94 16.81 -8.55
C SER A 935 13.81 16.85 -7.29
N LEU A 936 13.23 16.68 -6.10
CA LEU A 936 13.95 16.71 -4.82
C LEU A 936 14.96 15.58 -4.65
N GLU A 937 14.65 14.35 -5.10
CA GLU A 937 15.59 13.21 -5.11
C GLU A 937 16.65 13.31 -6.21
N SER A 938 16.54 14.27 -7.15
CA SER A 938 17.57 14.51 -8.16
C SER A 938 18.81 15.23 -7.64
N ASN A 939 18.80 15.69 -6.38
CA ASN A 939 19.86 16.53 -5.77
C ASN A 939 20.18 17.79 -6.62
N GLY A 940 19.13 18.40 -7.17
CA GLY A 940 19.21 19.65 -7.96
C GLY A 940 19.46 19.47 -9.47
N ARG A 941 19.41 18.24 -10.00
CA ARG A 941 19.61 17.96 -11.44
C ARG A 941 18.36 18.17 -12.31
N ILE A 942 17.16 18.09 -11.72
CA ILE A 942 15.87 18.32 -12.40
C ILE A 942 15.28 19.64 -11.92
N ARG A 943 15.18 20.62 -12.81
CA ARG A 943 14.54 21.93 -12.54
C ARG A 943 13.02 21.83 -12.51
N GLU A 944 12.36 22.88 -12.02
CA GLU A 944 10.89 22.94 -11.93
C GLU A 944 10.19 22.87 -13.30
N ASP A 945 10.74 23.52 -14.34
CA ASP A 945 10.22 23.45 -15.72
C ASP A 945 10.26 22.01 -16.27
N GLN A 946 11.31 21.26 -15.94
CA GLN A 946 11.44 19.85 -16.27
C GLN A 946 10.47 19.00 -15.44
N ALA A 947 10.28 19.31 -14.15
CA ALA A 947 9.32 18.62 -13.30
C ALA A 947 7.88 18.75 -13.80
N TYR A 948 7.48 19.90 -14.36
CA TYR A 948 6.21 20.04 -15.09
C TYR A 948 6.19 19.17 -16.36
N ALA A 949 7.26 19.20 -17.18
CA ALA A 949 7.31 18.47 -18.45
C ALA A 949 7.11 16.95 -18.27
N LEU A 950 7.74 16.36 -17.24
CA LEU A 950 7.63 14.94 -16.85
C LEU A 950 6.19 14.44 -16.63
N VAL A 951 5.27 15.33 -16.25
CA VAL A 951 3.83 15.05 -16.00
C VAL A 951 2.91 15.88 -16.90
N THR A 952 3.44 16.43 -18.00
CA THR A 952 2.67 17.11 -19.04
C THR A 952 3.21 16.77 -20.44
N THR A 953 4.11 17.59 -20.96
CA THR A 953 4.54 17.61 -22.36
C THR A 953 5.33 16.36 -22.74
N ASP A 954 6.10 15.78 -21.82
CA ASP A 954 6.86 14.56 -22.11
C ASP A 954 5.93 13.34 -22.19
N LEU A 955 4.94 13.24 -21.30
CA LEU A 955 3.87 12.23 -21.42
C LEU A 955 3.08 12.38 -22.72
N GLU A 956 2.68 13.61 -23.07
CA GLU A 956 1.96 13.92 -24.31
C GLU A 956 2.77 13.52 -25.55
N ASN A 957 4.06 13.84 -25.58
CA ASN A 957 4.98 13.48 -26.66
C ASN A 957 5.18 11.96 -26.79
N LEU A 958 5.41 11.27 -25.67
CA LEU A 958 5.56 9.82 -25.61
C LEU A 958 4.30 9.10 -26.12
N LEU A 959 3.13 9.54 -25.66
CA LEU A 959 1.84 8.98 -26.01
C LEU A 959 1.29 9.50 -27.34
N GLY A 960 1.95 10.47 -27.98
CA GLY A 960 1.55 11.00 -29.29
C GLY A 960 0.23 11.74 -29.30
N ILE A 961 -0.10 12.39 -28.18
CA ILE A 961 -1.29 13.22 -28.01
C ILE A 961 -1.09 14.53 -28.77
N ARG A 962 -2.14 14.96 -29.48
CA ARG A 962 -2.11 16.16 -30.33
C ARG A 962 -3.04 17.25 -29.81
N ASP A 963 -2.94 18.43 -30.40
CA ASP A 963 -3.85 19.56 -30.20
C ASP A 963 -3.93 20.12 -28.76
N ILE A 964 -2.87 19.93 -27.95
CA ILE A 964 -2.68 20.56 -26.62
C ILE A 964 -1.56 21.61 -26.67
N GLY A 965 -1.89 22.82 -27.13
CA GLY A 965 -0.97 23.96 -27.21
C GLY A 965 -1.31 25.08 -26.22
N GLU A 966 -0.63 26.22 -26.37
CA GLU A 966 -0.82 27.45 -25.59
C GLU A 966 -2.31 27.88 -25.44
N GLU A 967 -3.10 27.73 -26.50
CA GLU A 967 -4.53 28.12 -26.51
C GLU A 967 -5.53 27.01 -26.11
N THR A 968 -5.08 25.76 -25.93
CA THR A 968 -5.98 24.60 -25.73
C THR A 968 -5.63 23.73 -24.51
N ALA A 969 -4.48 23.96 -23.88
CA ALA A 969 -4.16 23.44 -22.56
C ALA A 969 -5.08 24.06 -21.50
N ASP A 970 -5.48 23.25 -20.51
CA ASP A 970 -6.11 23.78 -19.31
C ASP A 970 -5.01 24.34 -18.38
N LEU A 971 -5.30 25.40 -17.65
CA LEU A 971 -4.46 25.93 -16.57
C LEU A 971 -5.11 25.67 -15.21
N VAL A 972 -4.30 25.57 -14.17
CA VAL A 972 -4.70 25.30 -12.79
C VAL A 972 -4.29 26.48 -11.93
N ALA A 973 -5.22 27.02 -11.14
CA ALA A 973 -4.95 28.07 -10.18
C ALA A 973 -4.77 27.48 -8.77
N THR A 974 -3.67 27.83 -8.11
CA THR A 974 -3.36 27.45 -6.74
C THR A 974 -3.32 28.65 -5.81
N GLN A 975 -3.82 28.46 -4.59
CA GLN A 975 -3.72 29.42 -3.49
C GLN A 975 -2.58 29.02 -2.55
N GLY A 976 -1.80 29.99 -2.04
CA GLY A 976 -0.81 29.81 -0.98
C GLY A 976 0.56 29.23 -1.38
N GLY A 977 0.78 28.93 -2.66
CA GLY A 977 2.07 28.47 -3.20
C GLY A 977 1.99 27.98 -4.65
N GLY A 978 3.13 27.56 -5.21
CA GLY A 978 3.21 26.91 -6.52
C GLY A 978 2.54 25.53 -6.55
N LEU A 979 2.25 24.97 -7.73
CA LEU A 979 1.54 23.68 -7.84
C LEU A 979 2.23 22.53 -7.07
N PHE A 980 3.56 22.58 -6.98
CA PHE A 980 4.35 21.56 -6.29
C PHE A 980 4.51 21.80 -4.77
N ASP A 981 4.28 23.01 -4.27
CA ASP A 981 4.44 23.34 -2.85
C ASP A 981 3.44 22.60 -1.96
N GLN A 982 3.87 22.19 -0.76
CA GLN A 982 3.00 21.58 0.25
C GLN A 982 2.00 22.56 0.85
N SER A 983 2.25 23.87 0.77
CA SER A 983 1.33 24.92 1.23
C SER A 983 0.17 25.16 0.27
N SER A 984 0.20 24.62 -0.96
CA SER A 984 -0.69 25.09 -2.02
C SER A 984 -1.94 24.23 -2.22
N LYS A 985 -3.09 24.91 -2.35
CA LYS A 985 -4.41 24.32 -2.61
C LYS A 985 -4.87 24.68 -4.01
N VAL A 986 -5.30 23.71 -4.80
CA VAL A 986 -5.95 23.97 -6.09
C VAL A 986 -7.33 24.57 -5.84
N VAL A 987 -7.59 25.76 -6.39
CA VAL A 987 -8.84 26.53 -6.18
C VAL A 987 -9.64 26.73 -7.47
N GLY A 988 -9.06 26.43 -8.63
CA GLY A 988 -9.81 26.42 -9.89
C GLY A 988 -9.03 25.87 -11.09
N VAL A 989 -9.77 25.62 -12.17
CA VAL A 989 -9.27 25.20 -13.48
C VAL A 989 -9.79 26.17 -14.54
N VAL A 990 -8.88 26.72 -15.32
CA VAL A 990 -9.13 27.60 -16.47
C VAL A 990 -9.08 26.73 -17.72
N SER A 991 -10.14 26.69 -18.52
CA SER A 991 -10.18 25.88 -19.74
C SER A 991 -10.58 26.73 -20.95
N ALA A 992 -9.58 27.18 -21.71
CA ALA A 992 -9.76 27.93 -22.96
C ALA A 992 -10.55 27.10 -24.00
N GLN A 993 -10.25 25.81 -24.11
CA GLN A 993 -10.93 24.91 -25.05
C GLN A 993 -12.42 24.75 -24.71
N ARG A 994 -12.77 24.63 -23.43
CA ARG A 994 -14.17 24.51 -22.96
C ARG A 994 -14.88 25.85 -22.78
N GLY A 995 -14.15 26.96 -22.79
CA GLY A 995 -14.69 28.32 -22.78
C GLY A 995 -15.08 28.85 -21.41
N TYR A 996 -14.53 28.31 -20.30
CA TYR A 996 -14.93 28.69 -18.94
C TYR A 996 -13.76 28.62 -17.94
N VAL A 997 -13.96 29.22 -16.77
CA VAL A 997 -13.17 28.96 -15.55
C VAL A 997 -14.06 28.29 -14.51
N GLU A 998 -13.62 27.18 -13.94
CA GLU A 998 -14.31 26.44 -12.89
C GLU A 998 -13.59 26.62 -11.56
N VAL A 999 -14.35 26.90 -10.51
CA VAL A 999 -13.83 27.28 -9.18
C VAL A 999 -14.40 26.35 -8.12
N PHE A 1000 -13.60 26.03 -7.08
CA PHE A 1000 -13.92 25.02 -6.05
C PHE A 1000 -14.32 25.60 -4.67
#